data_AF-A0A4D4LLF9-F1
#
_entry.id   AF-A0A4D4LLF9-F1
#
_cell.length_a   1.000
_cell.length_b   1.000
_cell.length_c   1.000
_cell.angle_alpha   90.00
_cell.angle_beta   90.00
_cell.angle_gamma   90.00
#
_symmetry.space_group_name_H-M   'P 1'
#
loop_
_entity.id
_entity.type
_entity.pdbx_description
1 polymer ?
#
loop_
_entity_poly.entity_id
_entity_poly.type
_entity_poly.pdbx_seq_one_letter_code
_entity_poly.pdbx_strand_id
1 'polypeptide(L)'
;MHNPGHRFQAQDRFADGAQYIAGRFAKGTSGRRHAVVDPATGEEVYRYELAGTADVDAAVAAARAAFPGWAATTPGDRSDALHRFAAVLADRAEEFARAESLQCGKPLKLTREFDVPGTIDNTSFFAGAARHLQGQSAGEYSGDHTSYIRREPIGVVGSIAPWNYPLQMAAWKVLPAIAAGNTIVLKPAEITPLTSLLFAEAATRAGIPDGVVNIVTGAGRDAGEHLVAHPDVAMTSFTGSTAVGRRVAEIATSTVKRLHLELGGKAPFVVFDDADLDAAVHGAVAGSLINTGQDCTAATRAYVQRPLYEEFVARTAALMETVRLGDPFAHGTDLGPLVSHAQRDRVAGFVDRARAYARVVTGGEIPEELKDGAYYRPRSSPTPPRTARSCSPRSSGPSWWSSPSTATTRASGSPTTLRTGLRPPPGAGTCTARTAPPARSRRAACGSTTTFRSSARCRTADTRRPASARTCPRTRSRSTPRSSTLCSITQQLSERTGTARSSGTGRNRFPATAGWHHRPSTKAEPLHRKGITHMEQYEPDRLSPAQLAAVRRSFRNGRASLTRRSLLRASAGGALAVGGLGALSACGIPAAGRTEGGVSAEDHSAEEKTINFSNWPEYIDVDDSGKRHPTLDAFAKRTGIQVKYTEDINDNDEFFGKIQPQLAAGQSTGRDLIVLTDWLAARMIRLGYVQKLDPSHLPHAFANLSDQFRAPDWDPGRAYSYPWQGISTVIAYNKKALDGVEVKSVSDLLDNPKLKGRVGFLTEMRDSVGMTMLDMGKDPAKFTDDDYDAVIARLQKAVDKGQIRRFTGNDYTSDLSKGDFAACIAWAGDIVQLQADNPDVGYVIPDSGYMTSTDNMLIPNKARHKTNAERLIDYYYELEPAAELAAYINYVSPVAGVQPYLAKIDKSAADNPLIVPDKAMQAKSHAFRSLSSKEETAYQQKFAKLTGA
;
A
#
# COMPACT_ATOMS: atom_id res chain seq x y z
N MET A 1 -26.77 -39.69 10.67
CA MET A 1 -27.53 -39.25 9.48
C MET A 1 -28.21 -37.93 9.82
N HIS A 2 -27.66 -36.81 9.33
CA HIS A 2 -28.12 -35.45 9.60
C HIS A 2 -29.38 -35.16 8.77
N ASN A 3 -30.40 -34.54 9.36
CA ASN A 3 -31.64 -34.17 8.66
C ASN A 3 -31.37 -32.97 7.71
N PRO A 4 -31.43 -33.13 6.37
CA PRO A 4 -31.08 -32.08 5.42
C PRO A 4 -32.00 -30.84 5.44
N GLY A 5 -33.18 -30.95 6.08
CA GLY A 5 -34.25 -29.95 6.02
C GLY A 5 -34.02 -28.62 6.75
N HIS A 6 -32.85 -28.35 7.32
CA HIS A 6 -32.55 -27.12 8.08
C HIS A 6 -31.37 -26.28 7.54
N ARG A 7 -30.77 -26.66 6.40
CA ARG A 7 -29.73 -25.85 5.74
C ARG A 7 -30.37 -24.73 4.91
N PHE A 8 -29.72 -23.56 4.88
CA PHE A 8 -30.19 -22.39 4.12
C PHE A 8 -30.15 -22.71 2.62
N GLN A 9 -31.31 -22.61 1.96
CA GLN A 9 -31.48 -22.98 0.54
C GLN A 9 -31.10 -21.82 -0.38
N ALA A 10 -29.79 -21.59 -0.56
CA ALA A 10 -29.28 -20.43 -1.30
C ALA A 10 -29.74 -20.40 -2.77
N GLN A 11 -29.80 -21.55 -3.44
CA GLN A 11 -30.21 -21.63 -4.84
C GLN A 11 -31.65 -21.18 -5.07
N ASP A 12 -32.59 -21.61 -4.22
CA ASP A 12 -33.98 -21.16 -4.29
C ASP A 12 -34.11 -19.70 -3.87
N ARG A 13 -33.36 -19.30 -2.84
CA ARG A 13 -33.43 -17.96 -2.26
C ARG A 13 -32.99 -16.85 -3.20
N PHE A 14 -32.05 -17.15 -4.11
CA PHE A 14 -31.45 -16.23 -5.06
C PHE A 14 -31.65 -16.68 -6.52
N ALA A 15 -32.82 -17.28 -6.81
CA ALA A 15 -33.18 -17.74 -8.16
C ALA A 15 -33.21 -16.59 -9.19
N ASP A 16 -33.60 -15.38 -8.76
CA ASP A 16 -33.63 -14.18 -9.59
C ASP A 16 -32.24 -13.56 -9.85
N GLY A 17 -31.20 -14.11 -9.20
CA GLY A 17 -29.81 -13.73 -9.38
C GLY A 17 -29.16 -13.14 -8.13
N ALA A 18 -27.86 -12.87 -8.25
CA ALA A 18 -26.97 -12.49 -7.15
C ALA A 18 -26.58 -11.01 -7.18
N GLN A 19 -27.28 -10.18 -7.95
CA GLN A 19 -27.14 -8.72 -7.93
C GLN A 19 -28.33 -8.14 -7.17
N TYR A 20 -28.14 -6.99 -6.50
CA TYR A 20 -29.25 -6.24 -5.91
C TYR A 20 -29.15 -4.78 -6.37
N ILE A 21 -29.91 -4.43 -7.39
CA ILE A 21 -29.80 -3.13 -8.08
C ILE A 21 -31.17 -2.48 -8.09
N ALA A 22 -31.25 -1.22 -7.67
CA ALA A 22 -32.50 -0.46 -7.63
C ALA A 22 -33.66 -1.21 -6.94
N GLY A 23 -33.38 -1.83 -5.79
CA GLY A 23 -34.38 -2.51 -4.96
C GLY A 23 -34.77 -3.93 -5.40
N ARG A 24 -34.09 -4.50 -6.41
CA ARG A 24 -34.47 -5.79 -7.00
C ARG A 24 -33.28 -6.72 -7.20
N PHE A 25 -33.55 -8.02 -7.11
CA PHE A 25 -32.60 -9.04 -7.53
C PHE A 25 -32.46 -9.05 -9.05
N ALA A 26 -31.23 -9.27 -9.53
CA ALA A 26 -30.93 -9.43 -10.95
C ALA A 26 -29.79 -10.43 -11.17
N LYS A 27 -29.72 -10.98 -12.38
CA LYS A 27 -28.61 -11.83 -12.86
C LYS A 27 -27.44 -10.96 -13.28
N GLY A 28 -26.21 -11.48 -13.16
CA GLY A 28 -25.03 -10.80 -13.70
C GLY A 28 -24.96 -10.88 -15.23
N THR A 29 -24.09 -10.06 -15.80
CA THR A 29 -23.93 -9.89 -17.26
C THR A 29 -22.51 -10.20 -17.76
N SER A 30 -21.62 -10.72 -16.91
CA SER A 30 -20.23 -10.94 -17.29
C SER A 30 -20.00 -12.14 -18.24
N GLY A 31 -21.01 -12.98 -18.46
CA GLY A 31 -20.89 -14.26 -19.15
C GLY A 31 -20.12 -15.33 -18.37
N ARG A 32 -19.60 -15.03 -17.17
CA ARG A 32 -18.84 -15.98 -16.35
C ARG A 32 -19.65 -16.40 -15.13
N ARG A 33 -19.74 -17.71 -14.91
CA ARG A 33 -20.40 -18.28 -13.73
C ARG A 33 -19.41 -18.54 -12.60
N HIS A 34 -19.87 -18.34 -11.37
CA HIS A 34 -19.13 -18.63 -10.15
C HIS A 34 -19.98 -19.50 -9.22
N ALA A 35 -19.32 -20.38 -8.47
CA ALA A 35 -19.93 -21.25 -7.48
C ALA A 35 -19.54 -20.78 -6.08
N VAL A 36 -20.55 -20.52 -5.25
CA VAL A 36 -20.38 -20.43 -3.80
C VAL A 36 -20.33 -21.86 -3.28
N VAL A 37 -19.29 -22.16 -2.52
CA VAL A 37 -19.00 -23.49 -2.01
C VAL A 37 -19.10 -23.44 -0.48
N ASP A 38 -19.74 -24.42 0.13
CA ASP A 38 -19.68 -24.63 1.58
C ASP A 38 -18.26 -25.09 1.93
N PRO A 39 -17.45 -24.28 2.63
CA PRO A 39 -16.07 -24.64 2.94
C PRO A 39 -15.97 -25.83 3.92
N ALA A 40 -17.05 -26.20 4.60
CA ALA A 40 -17.06 -27.34 5.52
C ALA A 40 -17.17 -28.68 4.80
N THR A 41 -17.78 -28.70 3.61
CA THR A 41 -18.05 -29.95 2.86
C THR A 41 -17.42 -29.97 1.47
N GLY A 42 -17.02 -28.81 0.93
CA GLY A 42 -16.59 -28.68 -0.46
C GLY A 42 -17.74 -28.69 -1.47
N GLU A 43 -18.99 -28.80 -1.00
CA GLU A 43 -20.18 -28.85 -1.86
C GLU A 43 -20.57 -27.46 -2.38
N GLU A 44 -21.01 -27.40 -3.62
CA GLU A 44 -21.60 -26.19 -4.19
C GLU A 44 -22.98 -25.92 -3.58
N VAL A 45 -23.18 -24.71 -3.06
CA VAL A 45 -24.45 -24.28 -2.45
C VAL A 45 -25.24 -23.32 -3.34
N TYR A 46 -24.55 -22.59 -4.22
CA TYR A 46 -25.18 -21.63 -5.12
C TYR A 46 -24.30 -21.33 -6.32
N ARG A 47 -24.87 -21.30 -7.52
CA ARG A 47 -24.13 -20.94 -8.74
C ARG A 47 -24.81 -19.85 -9.54
N TYR A 48 -24.11 -18.75 -9.72
CA TYR A 48 -24.64 -17.54 -10.35
C TYR A 48 -23.69 -16.97 -11.39
N GLU A 49 -24.20 -16.10 -12.25
CA GLU A 49 -23.39 -15.31 -13.18
C GLU A 49 -22.85 -14.07 -12.48
N LEU A 50 -21.52 -13.87 -12.54
CA LEU A 50 -20.85 -12.74 -11.93
C LEU A 50 -21.29 -11.43 -12.59
N ALA A 51 -21.32 -10.35 -11.81
CA ALA A 51 -21.53 -9.01 -12.32
C ALA A 51 -20.44 -8.62 -13.34
N GLY A 52 -20.87 -8.07 -14.47
CA GLY A 52 -20.02 -7.40 -15.46
C GLY A 52 -19.94 -5.90 -15.20
N THR A 53 -19.25 -5.18 -16.08
CA THR A 53 -19.15 -3.71 -16.01
C THR A 53 -20.51 -3.04 -16.20
N ALA A 54 -21.38 -3.58 -17.06
CA ALA A 54 -22.73 -3.07 -17.27
C ALA A 54 -23.61 -3.12 -16.01
N ASP A 55 -23.44 -4.14 -15.17
CA ASP A 55 -24.16 -4.23 -13.88
C ASP A 55 -23.67 -3.17 -12.90
N VAL A 56 -22.36 -2.90 -12.88
CA VAL A 56 -21.77 -1.84 -12.08
C VAL A 56 -22.28 -0.48 -12.54
N ASP A 57 -22.30 -0.22 -13.85
CA ASP A 57 -22.83 1.03 -14.41
C ASP A 57 -24.31 1.22 -14.04
N ALA A 58 -25.12 0.16 -14.15
CA ALA A 58 -26.52 0.19 -13.74
C ALA A 58 -26.69 0.46 -12.23
N ALA A 59 -25.86 -0.14 -11.39
CA ALA A 59 -25.87 0.08 -9.94
C ALA A 59 -25.45 1.51 -9.57
N VAL A 60 -24.41 2.06 -10.22
CA VAL A 60 -23.96 3.43 -9.99
C VAL A 60 -25.01 4.43 -10.51
N ALA A 61 -25.62 4.18 -11.67
CA ALA A 61 -26.70 5.01 -12.18
C ALA A 61 -27.91 5.03 -11.23
N ALA A 62 -28.30 3.88 -10.67
CA ALA A 62 -29.35 3.80 -9.66
C ALA A 62 -28.99 4.56 -8.37
N ALA A 63 -27.74 4.40 -7.90
CA ALA A 63 -27.23 5.13 -6.74
C ALA A 63 -27.22 6.64 -6.95
N ARG A 64 -26.82 7.09 -8.14
CA ARG A 64 -26.81 8.50 -8.51
C ARG A 64 -28.22 9.07 -8.64
N ALA A 65 -29.16 8.31 -9.19
CA ALA A 65 -30.56 8.73 -9.31
C ALA A 65 -31.25 8.87 -7.94
N ALA A 66 -30.95 7.96 -7.00
CA ALA A 66 -31.50 8.00 -5.64
C ALA A 66 -30.86 9.09 -4.76
N PHE A 67 -29.63 9.51 -5.08
CA PHE A 67 -28.83 10.40 -4.23
C PHE A 67 -29.51 11.73 -3.87
N PRO A 68 -30.07 12.53 -4.80
CA PRO A 68 -30.68 13.81 -4.45
C PRO A 68 -31.83 13.67 -3.45
N GLY A 69 -32.66 12.64 -3.59
CA GLY A 69 -33.79 12.38 -2.69
C GLY A 69 -33.32 11.95 -1.30
N TRP A 70 -32.33 11.04 -1.23
CA TRP A 70 -31.81 10.56 0.04
C TRP A 70 -30.98 11.61 0.78
N ALA A 71 -30.14 12.38 0.06
CA ALA A 71 -29.33 13.46 0.63
C ALA A 71 -30.20 14.60 1.23
N ALA A 72 -31.38 14.83 0.66
CA ALA A 72 -32.33 15.86 1.12
C ALA A 72 -33.15 15.45 2.36
N THR A 73 -33.13 14.17 2.76
CA THR A 73 -33.82 13.72 3.97
C THR A 73 -33.27 14.42 5.22
N THR A 74 -34.09 14.56 6.25
CA THR A 74 -33.57 15.10 7.52
C THR A 74 -32.73 14.04 8.25
N PRO A 75 -31.77 14.44 9.10
CA PRO A 75 -31.12 13.53 10.03
C PRO A 75 -32.07 12.64 10.84
N GLY A 76 -33.25 13.16 11.20
CA GLY A 76 -34.31 12.43 11.89
C GLY A 76 -34.90 11.32 11.04
N ASP A 77 -35.28 11.62 9.79
CA ASP A 77 -35.86 10.63 8.87
C ASP A 77 -34.88 9.48 8.58
N ARG A 78 -33.58 9.79 8.41
CA ARG A 78 -32.53 8.77 8.22
C ARG A 78 -32.35 7.91 9.45
N SER A 79 -32.35 8.53 10.63
CA SER A 79 -32.28 7.83 11.92
C SER A 79 -33.44 6.86 12.09
N ASP A 80 -34.66 7.31 11.81
CA ASP A 80 -35.87 6.49 11.94
C ASP A 80 -35.88 5.33 10.93
N ALA A 81 -35.39 5.56 9.70
CA ALA A 81 -35.20 4.51 8.71
C ALA A 81 -34.18 3.45 9.16
N LEU A 82 -33.06 3.87 9.76
CA LEU A 82 -32.05 2.96 10.30
C LEU A 82 -32.55 2.18 11.52
N HIS A 83 -33.38 2.78 12.38
CA HIS A 83 -34.03 2.03 13.47
C HIS A 83 -35.01 0.97 12.95
N ARG A 84 -35.81 1.28 11.92
CA ARG A 84 -36.63 0.25 11.25
C ARG A 84 -35.76 -0.83 10.62
N PHE A 85 -34.62 -0.45 10.06
CA PHE A 85 -33.69 -1.42 9.48
C PHE A 85 -33.12 -2.36 10.54
N ALA A 86 -32.72 -1.84 11.71
CA ALA A 86 -32.30 -2.68 12.83
C ALA A 86 -33.39 -3.68 13.27
N ALA A 87 -34.66 -3.27 13.30
CA ALA A 87 -35.78 -4.16 13.60
C ALA A 87 -35.95 -5.26 12.54
N VAL A 88 -35.89 -4.93 11.25
CA VAL A 88 -35.97 -5.93 10.17
C VAL A 88 -34.80 -6.92 10.21
N LEU A 89 -33.60 -6.47 10.56
CA LEU A 89 -32.44 -7.34 10.74
C LEU A 89 -32.64 -8.29 11.94
N ALA A 90 -33.19 -7.79 13.05
CA ALA A 90 -33.49 -8.60 14.24
C ALA A 90 -34.55 -9.67 13.94
N ASP A 91 -35.61 -9.32 13.22
CA ASP A 91 -36.67 -10.26 12.82
C ASP A 91 -36.14 -11.41 11.94
N ARG A 92 -35.04 -11.18 11.21
CA ARG A 92 -34.41 -12.13 10.28
C ARG A 92 -33.09 -12.69 10.80
N ALA A 93 -32.75 -12.49 12.08
CA ALA A 93 -31.43 -12.79 12.62
C ALA A 93 -30.98 -14.24 12.36
N GLU A 94 -31.90 -15.20 12.48
CA GLU A 94 -31.63 -16.62 12.26
C GLU A 94 -31.33 -16.96 10.79
N GLU A 95 -31.99 -16.27 9.84
CA GLU A 95 -31.72 -16.42 8.40
C GLU A 95 -30.30 -15.96 8.08
N PHE A 96 -29.90 -14.79 8.61
CA PHE A 96 -28.55 -14.25 8.46
C PHE A 96 -27.49 -15.17 9.08
N ALA A 97 -27.69 -15.66 10.31
CA ALA A 97 -26.72 -16.52 10.99
C ALA A 97 -26.46 -17.81 10.22
N ARG A 98 -27.51 -18.44 9.67
CA ARG A 98 -27.38 -19.66 8.86
C ARG A 98 -26.70 -19.40 7.53
N ALA A 99 -27.07 -18.32 6.82
CA ALA A 99 -26.44 -17.97 5.55
C ALA A 99 -24.96 -17.61 5.72
N GLU A 100 -24.60 -16.88 6.79
CA GLU A 100 -23.21 -16.51 7.08
C GLU A 100 -22.36 -17.74 7.39
N SER A 101 -22.88 -18.66 8.21
CA SER A 101 -22.17 -19.90 8.58
C SER A 101 -21.98 -20.81 7.36
N LEU A 102 -22.99 -20.91 6.49
CA LEU A 102 -22.95 -21.72 5.27
C LEU A 102 -21.85 -21.27 4.31
N GLN A 103 -21.75 -19.97 4.05
CA GLN A 103 -20.79 -19.46 3.05
C GLN A 103 -19.37 -19.27 3.61
N CYS A 104 -19.23 -18.99 4.92
CA CYS A 104 -17.92 -18.67 5.52
C CYS A 104 -17.29 -19.83 6.28
N GLY A 105 -18.08 -20.83 6.67
CA GLY A 105 -17.64 -21.91 7.56
C GLY A 105 -17.56 -21.51 9.04
N LYS A 106 -18.03 -20.33 9.44
CA LYS A 106 -18.03 -19.93 10.85
C LYS A 106 -18.97 -20.82 11.66
N PRO A 107 -18.61 -21.25 12.89
CA PRO A 107 -19.56 -21.93 13.76
C PRO A 107 -20.84 -21.10 13.93
N LEU A 108 -22.00 -21.73 13.80
CA LEU A 108 -23.32 -21.10 13.90
C LEU A 108 -23.53 -20.41 15.25
N LYS A 109 -22.89 -20.92 16.29
CA LYS A 109 -22.83 -20.28 17.59
C LYS A 109 -22.21 -18.88 17.51
N LEU A 110 -21.07 -18.74 16.84
CA LEU A 110 -20.38 -17.46 16.69
C LEU A 110 -21.21 -16.47 15.87
N THR A 111 -21.85 -16.92 14.79
CA THR A 111 -22.67 -16.02 13.96
C THR A 111 -23.93 -15.54 14.69
N ARG A 112 -24.57 -16.42 15.49
CA ARG A 112 -25.73 -16.07 16.33
C ARG A 112 -25.41 -15.17 17.51
N GLU A 113 -24.28 -15.39 18.16
CA GLU A 113 -23.93 -14.72 19.42
C GLU A 113 -23.09 -13.45 19.19
N PHE A 114 -22.44 -13.31 18.03
CA PHE A 114 -21.51 -12.22 17.75
C PHE A 114 -21.80 -11.47 16.44
N ASP A 115 -21.70 -12.12 15.28
CA ASP A 115 -21.76 -11.42 13.97
C ASP A 115 -23.10 -10.70 13.75
N VAL A 116 -24.22 -11.41 13.93
CA VAL A 116 -25.56 -10.89 13.70
C VAL A 116 -25.98 -9.86 14.76
N PRO A 117 -25.85 -10.13 16.09
CA PRO A 117 -26.16 -9.13 17.11
C PRO A 117 -25.31 -7.86 16.96
N GLY A 118 -24.01 -7.99 16.68
CA GLY A 118 -23.14 -6.84 16.44
C GLY A 118 -23.52 -6.04 15.21
N THR A 119 -24.11 -6.66 14.18
CA THR A 119 -24.63 -5.96 13.00
C THR A 119 -25.89 -5.16 13.32
N ILE A 120 -26.80 -5.73 14.12
CA ILE A 120 -28.03 -5.06 14.58
C ILE A 120 -27.69 -3.86 15.47
N ASP A 121 -26.76 -4.06 16.41
CA ASP A 121 -26.28 -2.99 17.29
C ASP A 121 -25.60 -1.86 16.50
N ASN A 122 -24.70 -2.18 15.56
CA ASN A 122 -24.09 -1.19 14.68
C ASN A 122 -25.14 -0.39 13.88
N THR A 123 -26.22 -1.04 13.44
CA THR A 123 -27.32 -0.36 12.74
C THR A 123 -28.00 0.67 13.65
N SER A 124 -28.23 0.30 14.92
CA SER A 124 -28.78 1.20 15.93
C SER A 124 -27.82 2.33 16.30
N PHE A 125 -26.52 2.04 16.39
CA PHE A 125 -25.47 3.03 16.61
C PHE A 125 -25.47 4.08 15.48
N PHE A 126 -25.47 3.65 14.22
CA PHE A 126 -25.49 4.58 13.08
C PHE A 126 -26.84 5.31 12.94
N ALA A 127 -27.95 4.74 13.40
CA ALA A 127 -29.21 5.46 13.55
C ALA A 127 -29.07 6.65 14.51
N GLY A 128 -28.40 6.46 15.64
CA GLY A 128 -28.08 7.56 16.58
C GLY A 128 -27.06 8.55 16.01
N ALA A 129 -26.02 8.05 15.34
CA ALA A 129 -24.98 8.88 14.73
C ALA A 129 -25.51 9.77 13.59
N ALA A 130 -26.53 9.31 12.85
CA ALA A 130 -27.18 10.10 11.81
C ALA A 130 -27.72 11.44 12.32
N ARG A 131 -28.15 11.52 13.60
CA ARG A 131 -28.64 12.74 14.26
C ARG A 131 -27.53 13.67 14.78
N HIS A 132 -26.28 13.20 14.82
CA HIS A 132 -25.17 13.88 15.49
C HIS A 132 -23.99 14.14 14.55
N LEU A 133 -24.23 14.84 13.44
CA LEU A 133 -23.16 15.29 12.54
C LEU A 133 -22.40 16.46 13.18
N GLN A 134 -21.23 16.19 13.77
CA GLN A 134 -20.42 17.19 14.46
C GLN A 134 -19.86 18.28 13.52
N GLY A 135 -19.89 19.54 13.95
CA GLY A 135 -19.32 20.69 13.25
C GLY A 135 -18.87 21.77 14.24
N GLN A 136 -18.10 22.75 13.76
CA GLN A 136 -17.79 23.94 14.56
C GLN A 136 -19.03 24.82 14.67
N SER A 137 -19.20 25.46 15.84
CA SER A 137 -20.26 26.47 16.01
C SER A 137 -20.08 27.59 15.01
N ALA A 138 -21.19 28.12 14.50
CA ALA A 138 -21.17 29.35 13.73
C ALA A 138 -20.61 30.49 14.60
N GLY A 139 -19.90 31.44 13.98
CA GLY A 139 -19.39 32.61 14.69
C GLY A 139 -18.86 33.70 13.76
N GLU A 140 -18.74 34.90 14.33
CA GLU A 140 -18.25 36.11 13.68
C GLU A 140 -16.74 36.25 13.88
N TYR A 141 -15.95 35.55 13.05
CA TYR A 141 -14.50 35.72 13.04
C TYR A 141 -14.05 36.99 12.30
N SER A 142 -14.95 37.59 11.52
CA SER A 142 -14.89 38.97 11.03
C SER A 142 -16.17 39.67 11.49
N GLY A 143 -16.07 40.94 11.92
CA GLY A 143 -17.17 41.66 12.59
C GLY A 143 -18.44 41.85 11.76
N ASP A 144 -18.39 41.59 10.46
CA ASP A 144 -19.45 41.75 9.48
C ASP A 144 -19.83 40.45 8.75
N HIS A 145 -19.24 39.30 9.12
CA HIS A 145 -19.49 38.02 8.46
C HIS A 145 -19.68 36.88 9.48
N THR A 146 -20.82 36.18 9.39
CA THR A 146 -21.01 34.90 10.09
C THR A 146 -20.35 33.77 9.29
N SER A 147 -19.44 33.04 9.90
CA SER A 147 -18.81 31.83 9.33
C SER A 147 -19.36 30.59 10.00
N TYR A 148 -19.61 29.52 9.24
CA TYR A 148 -20.01 28.21 9.76
C TYR A 148 -19.48 27.08 8.88
N ILE A 149 -19.35 25.88 9.45
CA ILE A 149 -18.91 24.68 8.71
C ILE A 149 -20.07 23.70 8.63
N ARG A 150 -20.48 23.35 7.40
CA ARG A 150 -21.51 22.34 7.15
C ARG A 150 -20.87 21.05 6.63
N ARG A 151 -21.31 19.90 7.16
CA ARG A 151 -20.96 18.58 6.61
C ARG A 151 -22.08 18.09 5.72
N GLU A 152 -21.74 17.74 4.49
CA GLU A 152 -22.68 17.25 3.48
C GLU A 152 -22.28 15.84 3.04
N PRO A 153 -23.25 15.03 2.56
CA PRO A 153 -22.92 13.77 1.93
C PRO A 153 -22.03 14.00 0.69
N ILE A 154 -21.06 13.11 0.49
CA ILE A 154 -20.07 13.19 -0.58
C ILE A 154 -20.62 12.79 -1.96
N GLY A 155 -21.64 11.94 -2.02
CA GLY A 155 -22.21 11.43 -3.28
C GLY A 155 -22.41 9.93 -3.27
N VAL A 156 -22.12 9.29 -4.42
CA VAL A 156 -22.11 7.82 -4.53
C VAL A 156 -20.80 7.28 -3.95
N VAL A 157 -20.90 6.32 -3.04
CA VAL A 157 -19.76 5.60 -2.46
C VAL A 157 -19.61 4.25 -3.14
N GLY A 158 -18.44 3.99 -3.73
CA GLY A 158 -18.05 2.67 -4.23
C GLY A 158 -17.31 1.91 -3.15
N SER A 159 -17.85 0.77 -2.70
CA SER A 159 -17.27 0.00 -1.59
C SER A 159 -16.95 -1.42 -2.00
N ILE A 160 -15.78 -1.92 -1.60
CA ILE A 160 -15.36 -3.31 -1.80
C ILE A 160 -15.12 -3.96 -0.44
N ALA A 161 -15.71 -5.14 -0.23
CA ALA A 161 -15.67 -5.87 1.04
C ALA A 161 -15.03 -7.27 0.89
N PRO A 162 -14.29 -7.73 1.92
CA PRO A 162 -13.64 -9.04 1.95
C PRO A 162 -14.65 -10.14 2.35
N TRP A 163 -14.16 -11.38 2.36
CA TRP A 163 -14.94 -12.60 2.61
C TRP A 163 -15.00 -13.04 4.08
N ASN A 164 -14.24 -12.44 4.98
CA ASN A 164 -14.03 -12.99 6.33
C ASN A 164 -15.14 -12.64 7.33
N TYR A 165 -15.76 -11.46 7.21
CA TYR A 165 -16.98 -11.09 7.93
C TYR A 165 -18.00 -10.46 6.97
N PRO A 166 -18.55 -11.19 5.99
CA PRO A 166 -19.36 -10.61 4.92
C PRO A 166 -20.52 -9.74 5.40
N LEU A 167 -21.27 -10.19 6.41
CA LEU A 167 -22.40 -9.42 6.95
C LEU A 167 -21.93 -8.14 7.65
N GLN A 168 -20.96 -8.25 8.57
CA GLN A 168 -20.46 -7.09 9.31
C GLN A 168 -19.73 -6.10 8.38
N MET A 169 -19.02 -6.58 7.36
CA MET A 169 -18.36 -5.73 6.36
C MET A 169 -19.36 -4.96 5.51
N ALA A 170 -20.49 -5.60 5.15
CA ALA A 170 -21.58 -4.89 4.50
C ALA A 170 -22.12 -3.79 5.42
N ALA A 171 -22.38 -4.11 6.69
CA ALA A 171 -22.87 -3.15 7.68
C ALA A 171 -21.90 -1.97 7.90
N TRP A 172 -20.61 -2.23 8.15
CA TRP A 172 -19.59 -1.21 8.41
C TRP A 172 -19.34 -0.28 7.23
N LYS A 173 -19.71 -0.68 6.01
CA LYS A 173 -19.58 0.14 4.81
C LYS A 173 -20.87 0.87 4.46
N VAL A 174 -22.00 0.17 4.49
CA VAL A 174 -23.32 0.72 4.10
C VAL A 174 -23.83 1.70 5.15
N LEU A 175 -23.81 1.34 6.43
CA LEU A 175 -24.43 2.12 7.50
C LEU A 175 -23.85 3.54 7.62
N PRO A 176 -22.52 3.78 7.69
CA PRO A 176 -22.00 5.14 7.74
C PRO A 176 -22.31 5.94 6.47
N ALA A 177 -22.30 5.30 5.30
CA ALA A 177 -22.59 5.97 4.03
C ALA A 177 -24.03 6.50 4.03
N ILE A 178 -25.01 5.63 4.29
CA ILE A 178 -26.42 6.02 4.22
C ILE A 178 -26.85 6.89 5.41
N ALA A 179 -26.25 6.72 6.60
CA ALA A 179 -26.49 7.60 7.76
C ALA A 179 -26.07 9.05 7.47
N ALA A 180 -24.96 9.23 6.76
CA ALA A 180 -24.47 10.53 6.32
C ALA A 180 -25.28 11.13 5.15
N GLY A 181 -26.19 10.38 4.54
CA GLY A 181 -26.99 10.81 3.39
C GLY A 181 -26.42 10.45 2.01
N ASN A 182 -25.41 9.57 1.96
CA ASN A 182 -24.86 9.06 0.69
C ASN A 182 -25.68 7.89 0.16
N THR A 183 -25.46 7.55 -1.11
CA THR A 183 -25.84 6.26 -1.68
C THR A 183 -24.62 5.39 -1.88
N ILE A 184 -24.79 4.07 -1.95
CA ILE A 184 -23.67 3.14 -1.97
C ILE A 184 -23.88 2.01 -2.98
N VAL A 185 -22.79 1.66 -3.66
CA VAL A 185 -22.64 0.42 -4.42
C VAL A 185 -21.58 -0.43 -3.72
N LEU A 186 -21.98 -1.59 -3.19
CA LEU A 186 -21.09 -2.52 -2.49
C LEU A 186 -20.78 -3.73 -3.38
N LYS A 187 -19.49 -4.05 -3.51
CA LYS A 187 -18.97 -5.25 -4.16
C LYS A 187 -18.39 -6.21 -3.10
N PRO A 188 -19.19 -7.16 -2.56
CA PRO A 188 -18.69 -8.16 -1.63
C PRO A 188 -17.85 -9.21 -2.36
N ALA A 189 -17.00 -9.94 -1.64
CA ALA A 189 -16.27 -11.07 -2.21
C ALA A 189 -17.22 -12.09 -2.86
N GLU A 190 -16.87 -12.55 -4.06
CA GLU A 190 -17.70 -13.42 -4.90
C GLU A 190 -17.97 -14.80 -4.26
N ILE A 191 -17.09 -15.24 -3.37
CA ILE A 191 -17.19 -16.50 -2.62
C ILE A 191 -18.15 -16.43 -1.43
N THR A 192 -18.54 -15.23 -0.97
CA THR A 192 -19.41 -15.06 0.21
C THR A 192 -20.44 -13.92 0.03
N PRO A 193 -21.30 -13.95 -1.02
CA PRO A 193 -22.20 -12.84 -1.33
C PRO A 193 -23.54 -12.86 -0.55
N LEU A 194 -23.92 -13.99 0.03
CA LEU A 194 -25.31 -14.29 0.40
C LEU A 194 -25.87 -13.30 1.43
N THR A 195 -25.13 -13.03 2.50
CA THR A 195 -25.59 -12.12 3.56
C THR A 195 -25.54 -10.65 3.17
N SER A 196 -24.65 -10.24 2.27
CA SER A 196 -24.67 -8.88 1.69
C SER A 196 -25.95 -8.64 0.88
N LEU A 197 -26.40 -9.65 0.14
CA LEU A 197 -27.64 -9.60 -0.62
C LEU A 197 -28.89 -9.55 0.29
N LEU A 198 -28.93 -10.39 1.33
CA LEU A 198 -29.99 -10.34 2.34
C LEU A 198 -30.04 -8.98 3.06
N PHE A 199 -28.87 -8.38 3.32
CA PHE A 199 -28.77 -7.08 3.99
C PHE A 199 -29.37 -5.95 3.15
N ALA A 200 -29.09 -5.93 1.84
CA ALA A 200 -29.66 -4.93 0.94
C ALA A 200 -31.18 -5.08 0.77
N GLU A 201 -31.67 -6.32 0.66
CA GLU A 201 -33.11 -6.56 0.63
C GLU A 201 -33.79 -6.17 1.96
N ALA A 202 -33.15 -6.43 3.10
CA ALA A 202 -33.64 -5.99 4.40
C ALA A 202 -33.69 -4.45 4.50
N ALA A 203 -32.75 -3.73 3.87
CA ALA A 203 -32.79 -2.27 3.78
C ALA A 203 -34.03 -1.78 3.02
N THR A 204 -34.33 -2.35 1.85
CA THR A 204 -35.56 -2.02 1.11
C THR A 204 -36.82 -2.35 1.90
N ARG A 205 -36.87 -3.50 2.59
CA ARG A 205 -37.99 -3.86 3.48
C ARG A 205 -38.20 -2.87 4.64
N ALA A 206 -37.13 -2.23 5.11
CA ALA A 206 -37.19 -1.20 6.14
C ALA A 206 -37.67 0.18 5.62
N GLY A 207 -37.89 0.29 4.30
CA GLY A 207 -38.31 1.50 3.63
C GLY A 207 -37.16 2.43 3.25
N ILE A 208 -35.92 1.93 3.20
CA ILE A 208 -34.81 2.67 2.57
C ILE A 208 -35.09 2.68 1.04
N PRO A 209 -35.05 3.85 0.37
CA PRO A 209 -35.43 3.94 -1.04
C PRO A 209 -34.57 3.08 -1.97
N ASP A 210 -35.19 2.59 -3.04
CA ASP A 210 -34.52 1.86 -4.11
C ASP A 210 -33.35 2.66 -4.67
N GLY A 211 -32.21 2.00 -4.83
CA GLY A 211 -30.98 2.62 -5.32
C GLY A 211 -30.11 3.26 -4.23
N VAL A 212 -30.59 3.44 -2.98
CA VAL A 212 -29.72 3.93 -1.91
C VAL A 212 -28.65 2.91 -1.52
N VAL A 213 -29.01 1.63 -1.52
CA VAL A 213 -28.11 0.49 -1.30
C VAL A 213 -28.17 -0.43 -2.51
N ASN A 214 -27.04 -0.63 -3.19
CA ASN A 214 -26.91 -1.57 -4.30
C ASN A 214 -25.76 -2.54 -4.03
N ILE A 215 -25.94 -3.79 -4.44
CA ILE A 215 -24.94 -4.86 -4.31
C ILE A 215 -24.62 -5.40 -5.70
N VAL A 216 -23.32 -5.47 -6.02
CA VAL A 216 -22.81 -6.10 -7.25
C VAL A 216 -21.81 -7.20 -6.90
N THR A 217 -22.13 -8.45 -7.20
CA THR A 217 -21.32 -9.65 -6.93
C THR A 217 -20.57 -10.04 -8.19
N GLY A 218 -19.42 -9.39 -8.43
CA GLY A 218 -18.56 -9.66 -9.59
C GLY A 218 -17.11 -9.88 -9.19
N ALA A 219 -16.27 -10.35 -10.12
CA ALA A 219 -14.84 -10.53 -9.86
C ALA A 219 -14.14 -9.20 -9.53
N GLY A 220 -13.09 -9.24 -8.72
CA GLY A 220 -12.32 -8.04 -8.33
C GLY A 220 -11.78 -7.24 -9.51
N ARG A 221 -11.19 -7.92 -10.51
CA ARG A 221 -10.57 -7.28 -11.68
C ARG A 221 -11.57 -6.60 -12.60
N ASP A 222 -12.79 -7.14 -12.69
CA ASP A 222 -13.79 -6.66 -13.64
C ASP A 222 -14.77 -5.72 -12.96
N ALA A 223 -15.56 -6.20 -11.99
CA ALA A 223 -16.54 -5.38 -11.31
C ALA A 223 -15.91 -4.45 -10.25
N GLY A 224 -14.88 -4.92 -9.55
CA GLY A 224 -14.22 -4.15 -8.50
C GLY A 224 -13.44 -2.95 -9.04
N GLU A 225 -12.49 -3.18 -9.95
CA GLU A 225 -11.70 -2.10 -10.57
C GLU A 225 -12.58 -1.11 -11.33
N HIS A 226 -13.59 -1.60 -12.07
CA HIS A 226 -14.54 -0.73 -12.77
C HIS A 226 -15.33 0.15 -11.80
N LEU A 227 -15.80 -0.38 -10.67
CA LEU A 227 -16.48 0.42 -9.63
C LEU A 227 -15.57 1.51 -9.05
N VAL A 228 -14.29 1.21 -8.84
CA VAL A 228 -13.30 2.18 -8.32
C VAL A 228 -13.00 3.25 -9.36
N ALA A 229 -12.87 2.88 -10.63
CA ALA A 229 -12.60 3.78 -11.73
C ALA A 229 -13.80 4.66 -12.11
N HIS A 230 -15.03 4.20 -11.85
CA HIS A 230 -16.25 4.83 -12.35
C HIS A 230 -16.32 6.33 -12.03
N PRO A 231 -16.62 7.22 -13.01
CA PRO A 231 -16.54 8.67 -12.84
C PRO A 231 -17.59 9.24 -11.87
N ASP A 232 -18.76 8.60 -11.78
CA ASP A 232 -19.84 9.04 -10.87
C ASP A 232 -19.64 8.57 -9.41
N VAL A 233 -18.55 7.85 -9.09
CA VAL A 233 -18.21 7.47 -7.71
C VAL A 233 -17.36 8.56 -7.08
N ALA A 234 -17.81 9.13 -5.96
CA ALA A 234 -17.14 10.24 -5.30
C ALA A 234 -16.13 9.80 -4.22
N MET A 235 -16.32 8.59 -3.67
CA MET A 235 -15.45 8.02 -2.64
C MET A 235 -15.34 6.51 -2.82
N THR A 236 -14.14 5.98 -2.60
CA THR A 236 -13.89 4.54 -2.59
C THR A 236 -13.49 4.06 -1.19
N SER A 237 -14.15 3.00 -0.73
CA SER A 237 -13.84 2.31 0.53
C SER A 237 -13.50 0.85 0.28
N PHE A 238 -12.25 0.45 0.54
CA PHE A 238 -11.79 -0.91 0.33
C PHE A 238 -11.35 -1.55 1.65
N THR A 239 -11.76 -2.79 1.87
CA THR A 239 -11.21 -3.63 2.92
C THR A 239 -10.71 -4.94 2.32
N GLY A 240 -9.46 -5.31 2.61
CA GLY A 240 -8.87 -6.52 2.05
C GLY A 240 -7.35 -6.59 2.18
N SER A 241 -6.70 -7.26 1.23
CA SER A 241 -5.23 -7.41 1.28
C SER A 241 -4.51 -6.11 0.95
N THR A 242 -3.31 -5.91 1.50
CA THR A 242 -2.47 -4.74 1.21
C THR A 242 -2.13 -4.61 -0.27
N ALA A 243 -1.84 -5.73 -0.95
CA ALA A 243 -1.51 -5.73 -2.37
C ALA A 243 -2.67 -5.20 -3.23
N VAL A 244 -3.89 -5.69 -2.98
CA VAL A 244 -5.09 -5.20 -3.68
C VAL A 244 -5.44 -3.78 -3.25
N GLY A 245 -5.22 -3.42 -1.98
CA GLY A 245 -5.44 -2.07 -1.47
C GLY A 245 -4.59 -1.01 -2.17
N ARG A 246 -3.31 -1.32 -2.45
CA ARG A 246 -2.44 -0.46 -3.28
C ARG A 246 -3.01 -0.27 -4.68
N ARG A 247 -3.40 -1.36 -5.34
CA ARG A 247 -4.04 -1.31 -6.65
C ARG A 247 -5.32 -0.46 -6.67
N VAL A 248 -6.17 -0.59 -5.66
CA VAL A 248 -7.37 0.24 -5.52
C VAL A 248 -7.00 1.72 -5.32
N ALA A 249 -5.94 2.00 -4.55
CA ALA A 249 -5.47 3.37 -4.35
C ALA A 249 -5.01 4.00 -5.67
N GLU A 250 -4.19 3.28 -6.45
CA GLU A 250 -3.72 3.72 -7.78
C GLU A 250 -4.91 4.13 -8.66
N ILE A 251 -5.89 3.23 -8.84
CA ILE A 251 -7.06 3.48 -9.68
C ILE A 251 -7.87 4.67 -9.16
N ALA A 252 -8.13 4.75 -7.86
CA ALA A 252 -8.92 5.83 -7.28
C ALA A 252 -8.24 7.21 -7.42
N THR A 253 -6.91 7.26 -7.30
CA THR A 253 -6.13 8.50 -7.40
C THR A 253 -6.12 9.10 -8.82
N SER A 254 -6.28 8.29 -9.87
CA SER A 254 -6.44 8.79 -11.25
C SER A 254 -7.59 9.79 -11.43
N THR A 255 -8.58 9.72 -10.52
CA THR A 255 -9.76 10.61 -10.47
C THR A 255 -9.85 11.41 -9.17
N VAL A 256 -8.78 11.42 -8.36
CA VAL A 256 -8.67 12.16 -7.09
C VAL A 256 -9.80 11.85 -6.10
N LYS A 257 -10.31 10.60 -6.10
CA LYS A 257 -11.39 10.16 -5.20
C LYS A 257 -10.90 10.10 -3.75
N ARG A 258 -11.80 10.39 -2.81
CA ARG A 258 -11.51 10.14 -1.39
C ARG A 258 -11.34 8.62 -1.16
N LEU A 259 -10.30 8.24 -0.44
CA LEU A 259 -9.97 6.84 -0.15
C LEU A 259 -10.16 6.50 1.32
N HIS A 260 -10.67 5.30 1.57
CA HIS A 260 -10.65 4.65 2.87
C HIS A 260 -10.16 3.20 2.69
N LEU A 261 -9.01 2.87 3.28
CA LEU A 261 -8.34 1.58 3.09
C LEU A 261 -8.15 0.89 4.44
N GLU A 262 -8.78 -0.26 4.60
CA GLU A 262 -8.62 -1.15 5.75
C GLU A 262 -7.91 -2.42 5.28
N LEU A 263 -6.64 -2.57 5.64
CA LEU A 263 -5.75 -3.58 5.07
C LEU A 263 -5.35 -4.64 6.10
N GLY A 264 -4.65 -5.68 5.65
CA GLY A 264 -4.17 -6.75 6.53
C GLY A 264 -3.24 -6.24 7.65
N GLY A 265 -3.36 -6.83 8.83
CA GLY A 265 -2.54 -6.53 10.01
C GLY A 265 -1.69 -7.71 10.47
N LYS A 266 -0.72 -7.43 11.35
CA LYS A 266 0.07 -8.44 12.07
C LYS A 266 0.11 -8.12 13.56
N ALA A 267 -1.04 -8.19 14.23
CA ALA A 267 -1.21 -7.63 15.57
C ALA A 267 -0.30 -8.29 16.62
N PRO A 268 0.45 -7.50 17.41
CA PRO A 268 1.24 -8.00 18.53
C PRO A 268 0.36 -8.26 19.77
N PHE A 269 0.67 -9.33 20.52
CA PHE A 269 0.12 -9.68 21.81
C PHE A 269 1.26 -9.69 22.84
N VAL A 270 1.26 -8.75 23.79
CA VAL A 270 2.44 -8.52 24.65
C VAL A 270 2.12 -8.95 26.08
N VAL A 271 2.92 -9.88 26.60
CA VAL A 271 2.80 -10.50 27.92
C VAL A 271 4.02 -10.14 28.76
N PHE A 272 3.82 -9.30 29.77
CA PHE A 272 4.84 -8.94 30.75
C PHE A 272 4.95 -10.01 31.85
N ASP A 273 6.03 -10.01 32.63
CA ASP A 273 6.24 -10.97 33.73
C ASP A 273 5.29 -10.77 34.92
N ASP A 274 4.59 -9.64 34.98
CA ASP A 274 3.53 -9.33 35.94
C ASP A 274 2.11 -9.63 35.40
N ALA A 275 2.00 -10.25 34.23
CA ALA A 275 0.71 -10.60 33.63
C ALA A 275 0.06 -11.77 34.37
N ASP A 276 -1.27 -11.72 34.48
CA ASP A 276 -2.07 -12.90 34.82
C ASP A 276 -1.92 -13.91 33.67
N LEU A 277 -1.18 -14.99 33.95
CA LEU A 277 -0.80 -15.97 32.95
C LEU A 277 -2.01 -16.75 32.41
N ASP A 278 -2.99 -17.05 33.26
CA ASP A 278 -4.20 -17.76 32.87
C ASP A 278 -5.00 -16.90 31.89
N ALA A 279 -5.24 -15.64 32.25
CA ALA A 279 -5.93 -14.69 31.40
C ALA A 279 -5.17 -14.44 30.08
N ALA A 280 -3.83 -14.38 30.14
CA ALA A 280 -3.00 -14.21 28.95
C ALA A 280 -3.10 -15.40 28.00
N VAL A 281 -3.07 -16.64 28.50
CA VAL A 281 -3.22 -17.87 27.71
C VAL A 281 -4.61 -17.92 27.05
N HIS A 282 -5.68 -17.69 27.81
CA HIS A 282 -7.04 -17.65 27.27
C HIS A 282 -7.22 -16.55 26.23
N GLY A 283 -6.70 -15.35 26.50
CA GLY A 283 -6.74 -14.22 25.57
C GLY A 283 -5.94 -14.48 24.28
N ALA A 284 -4.81 -15.18 24.37
CA ALA A 284 -4.00 -15.56 23.22
C ALA A 284 -4.73 -16.56 22.31
N VAL A 285 -5.34 -17.61 22.88
CA VAL A 285 -6.10 -18.59 22.09
C VAL A 285 -7.34 -17.95 21.48
N ALA A 286 -8.14 -17.22 22.25
CA ALA A 286 -9.32 -16.54 21.75
C ALA A 286 -9.00 -15.52 20.64
N GLY A 287 -7.99 -14.66 20.86
CA GLY A 287 -7.61 -13.62 19.92
C GLY A 287 -6.91 -14.13 18.66
N SER A 288 -6.38 -15.36 18.66
CA SER A 288 -5.74 -15.97 17.49
C SER A 288 -6.66 -16.89 16.70
N LEU A 289 -7.67 -17.48 17.33
CA LEU A 289 -8.55 -18.47 16.71
C LEU A 289 -9.95 -17.97 16.39
N ILE A 290 -10.36 -16.78 16.84
CA ILE A 290 -11.65 -16.23 16.44
C ILE A 290 -11.76 -16.23 14.90
N ASN A 291 -12.89 -16.75 14.38
CA ASN A 291 -13.10 -16.95 12.94
C ASN A 291 -11.96 -17.72 12.24
N THR A 292 -11.43 -18.76 12.89
CA THR A 292 -10.33 -19.57 12.35
C THR A 292 -9.09 -18.72 12.05
N GLY A 293 -8.85 -17.65 12.84
CA GLY A 293 -7.75 -16.72 12.66
C GLY A 293 -7.83 -15.87 11.37
N GLN A 294 -9.00 -15.83 10.73
CA GLN A 294 -9.26 -15.05 9.51
C GLN A 294 -9.73 -13.63 9.87
N ASP A 295 -8.99 -12.96 10.75
CA ASP A 295 -9.30 -11.63 11.26
C ASP A 295 -8.11 -10.69 11.02
N CYS A 296 -8.35 -9.46 10.54
CA CYS A 296 -7.30 -8.48 10.30
C CYS A 296 -6.60 -8.01 11.59
N THR A 297 -7.27 -8.14 12.72
CA THR A 297 -6.81 -7.82 14.08
C THR A 297 -6.35 -9.05 14.86
N ALA A 298 -6.34 -10.24 14.26
CA ALA A 298 -5.94 -11.49 14.91
C ALA A 298 -4.58 -11.35 15.61
N ALA A 299 -4.53 -11.81 16.86
CA ALA A 299 -3.33 -11.85 17.68
C ALA A 299 -2.36 -12.89 17.11
N THR A 300 -1.53 -12.50 16.14
CA THR A 300 -0.69 -13.43 15.37
C THR A 300 0.74 -13.53 15.91
N ARG A 301 1.18 -12.58 16.76
CA ARG A 301 2.55 -12.55 17.32
C ARG A 301 2.52 -12.28 18.82
N ALA A 302 2.83 -13.29 19.62
CA ALA A 302 2.99 -13.14 21.06
C ALA A 302 4.44 -12.81 21.44
N TYR A 303 4.62 -11.72 22.18
CA TYR A 303 5.88 -11.34 22.80
C TYR A 303 5.77 -11.54 24.30
N VAL A 304 6.51 -12.48 24.84
CA VAL A 304 6.38 -12.90 26.24
C VAL A 304 7.68 -12.61 26.97
N GLN A 305 7.60 -12.06 28.17
CA GLN A 305 8.77 -11.82 29.00
C GLN A 305 9.36 -13.15 29.45
N ARG A 306 10.70 -13.26 29.41
CA ARG A 306 11.45 -14.53 29.55
C ARG A 306 10.97 -15.43 30.71
N PRO A 307 10.68 -14.92 31.92
CA PRO A 307 10.27 -15.77 33.03
C PRO A 307 9.00 -16.59 32.77
N LEU A 308 8.07 -16.06 31.95
CA LEU A 308 6.80 -16.73 31.64
C LEU A 308 6.81 -17.50 30.31
N TYR A 309 7.90 -17.45 29.54
CA TYR A 309 7.89 -17.91 28.14
C TYR A 309 7.53 -19.39 27.99
N GLU A 310 8.27 -20.29 28.64
CA GLU A 310 8.06 -21.74 28.48
C GLU A 310 6.68 -22.16 28.98
N GLU A 311 6.26 -21.65 30.13
CA GLU A 311 4.95 -21.97 30.70
C GLU A 311 3.80 -21.44 29.83
N PHE A 312 3.89 -20.20 29.35
CA PHE A 312 2.90 -19.62 28.46
C PHE A 312 2.76 -20.41 27.16
N VAL A 313 3.87 -20.82 26.54
CA VAL A 313 3.86 -21.62 25.31
C VAL A 313 3.22 -22.98 25.55
N ALA A 314 3.62 -23.68 26.60
CA ALA A 314 3.08 -25.01 26.93
C ALA A 314 1.57 -24.95 27.21
N ARG A 315 1.12 -24.00 28.03
CA ARG A 315 -0.29 -23.85 28.39
C ARG A 315 -1.16 -23.38 27.23
N THR A 316 -0.63 -22.51 26.37
CA THR A 316 -1.32 -22.12 25.13
C THR A 316 -1.48 -23.30 24.18
N ALA A 317 -0.43 -24.13 24.02
CA ALA A 317 -0.51 -25.34 23.20
C ALA A 317 -1.56 -26.31 23.73
N ALA A 318 -1.53 -26.61 25.03
CA ALA A 318 -2.50 -27.50 25.67
C ALA A 318 -3.93 -26.98 25.49
N LEU A 319 -4.16 -25.67 25.61
CA LEU A 319 -5.49 -25.10 25.39
C LEU A 319 -5.92 -25.18 23.92
N MET A 320 -5.01 -24.95 22.96
CA MET A 320 -5.32 -25.10 21.53
C MET A 320 -5.71 -26.54 21.16
N GLU A 321 -5.14 -27.56 21.81
CA GLU A 321 -5.48 -28.97 21.59
C GLU A 321 -6.89 -29.34 22.03
N THR A 322 -7.50 -28.57 22.94
CA THR A 322 -8.88 -28.80 23.39
C THR A 322 -9.93 -28.24 22.42
N VAL A 323 -9.51 -27.47 21.40
CA VAL A 323 -10.43 -26.81 20.46
C VAL A 323 -11.02 -27.84 19.50
N ARG A 324 -12.36 -27.98 19.51
CA ARG A 324 -13.06 -28.96 18.67
C ARG A 324 -13.36 -28.39 17.29
N LEU A 325 -12.73 -28.99 16.29
CA LEU A 325 -13.04 -28.76 14.88
C LEU A 325 -14.23 -29.64 14.47
N GLY A 326 -15.09 -29.13 13.59
CA GLY A 326 -16.21 -29.90 13.08
C GLY A 326 -17.19 -29.09 12.26
N ASP A 327 -18.33 -29.71 11.93
CA ASP A 327 -19.42 -29.09 11.19
C ASP A 327 -19.81 -27.74 11.85
N PRO A 328 -19.77 -26.61 11.13
CA PRO A 328 -20.13 -25.30 11.65
C PRO A 328 -21.54 -25.24 12.26
N PHE A 329 -22.47 -26.11 11.83
CA PHE A 329 -23.84 -26.15 12.33
C PHE A 329 -24.00 -27.00 13.60
N ALA A 330 -22.99 -27.78 13.99
CA ALA A 330 -23.03 -28.58 15.21
C ALA A 330 -22.77 -27.71 16.45
N HIS A 331 -23.60 -27.86 17.49
CA HIS A 331 -23.51 -27.08 18.73
C HIS A 331 -22.17 -27.24 19.47
N GLY A 332 -21.50 -28.39 19.30
CA GLY A 332 -20.23 -28.70 19.96
C GLY A 332 -18.99 -28.17 19.24
N THR A 333 -19.13 -27.56 18.05
CA THR A 333 -18.01 -27.06 17.26
C THR A 333 -17.50 -25.75 17.82
N ASP A 334 -16.22 -25.73 18.19
CA ASP A 334 -15.54 -24.52 18.67
C ASP A 334 -14.90 -23.75 17.49
N LEU A 335 -14.42 -24.46 16.46
CA LEU A 335 -13.74 -23.90 15.29
C LEU A 335 -14.20 -24.55 13.97
N GLY A 336 -14.56 -23.74 12.98
CA GLY A 336 -14.94 -24.20 11.65
C GLY A 336 -13.76 -24.25 10.66
N PRO A 337 -14.00 -24.56 9.38
CA PRO A 337 -12.96 -24.54 8.35
C PRO A 337 -12.46 -23.11 8.06
N LEU A 338 -11.41 -23.01 7.26
CA LEU A 338 -11.06 -21.79 6.53
C LEU A 338 -12.05 -21.57 5.39
N VAL A 339 -12.16 -20.34 4.87
CA VAL A 339 -13.20 -19.96 3.89
C VAL A 339 -13.13 -20.72 2.56
N SER A 340 -11.99 -21.35 2.23
CA SER A 340 -11.82 -22.11 0.98
C SER A 340 -10.60 -23.03 1.05
N HIS A 341 -10.57 -24.07 0.22
CA HIS A 341 -9.39 -24.92 0.06
C HIS A 341 -8.16 -24.12 -0.36
N ALA A 342 -8.30 -23.16 -1.27
CA ALA A 342 -7.20 -22.27 -1.66
C ALA A 342 -6.60 -21.51 -0.47
N GLN A 343 -7.44 -21.07 0.47
CA GLN A 343 -6.97 -20.43 1.70
C GLN A 343 -6.34 -21.44 2.66
N ARG A 344 -6.91 -22.65 2.81
CA ARG A 344 -6.31 -23.75 3.57
C ARG A 344 -4.91 -24.09 3.09
N ASP A 345 -4.75 -24.29 1.79
CA ASP A 345 -3.48 -24.69 1.18
C ASP A 345 -2.44 -23.56 1.32
N ARG A 346 -2.88 -22.29 1.22
CA ARG A 346 -2.03 -21.13 1.53
C ARG A 346 -1.56 -21.14 2.99
N VAL A 347 -2.44 -21.42 3.94
CA VAL A 347 -2.10 -21.55 5.36
C VAL A 347 -1.14 -22.71 5.59
N ALA A 348 -1.39 -23.87 5.00
CA ALA A 348 -0.52 -25.04 5.06
C ALA A 348 0.89 -24.70 4.56
N GLY A 349 1.00 -24.03 3.41
CA GLY A 349 2.29 -23.59 2.89
C GLY A 349 3.06 -22.64 3.81
N PHE A 350 2.38 -21.80 4.62
CA PHE A 350 3.06 -21.01 5.66
C PHE A 350 3.62 -21.88 6.79
N VAL A 351 2.91 -22.93 7.18
CA VAL A 351 3.36 -23.85 8.22
C VAL A 351 4.51 -24.71 7.72
N ASP A 352 4.44 -25.21 6.49
CA ASP A 352 5.48 -26.06 5.91
C ASP A 352 6.82 -25.32 5.80
N ARG A 353 6.79 -24.07 5.29
CA ARG A 353 7.98 -23.21 5.32
C ARG A 353 8.48 -22.97 6.74
N ALA A 354 7.57 -22.83 7.71
CA ALA A 354 7.93 -22.62 9.11
C ALA A 354 8.70 -23.76 9.75
N ARG A 355 8.49 -25.00 9.31
CA ARG A 355 9.19 -26.16 9.86
C ARG A 355 10.71 -26.09 9.64
N ALA A 356 11.16 -25.39 8.60
CA ALA A 356 12.59 -25.25 8.30
C ALA A 356 13.37 -24.44 9.36
N TYR A 357 12.70 -23.55 10.09
CA TYR A 357 13.38 -22.66 11.04
C TYR A 357 12.64 -22.47 12.35
N ALA A 358 11.43 -22.98 12.57
CA ALA A 358 10.67 -22.85 13.81
C ALA A 358 10.08 -24.19 14.24
N ARG A 359 9.96 -24.41 15.55
CA ARG A 359 9.30 -25.61 16.08
C ARG A 359 7.78 -25.44 15.98
N VAL A 360 7.09 -26.42 15.42
CA VAL A 360 5.62 -26.54 15.56
C VAL A 360 5.36 -27.25 16.87
N VAL A 361 4.69 -26.61 17.83
CA VAL A 361 4.44 -27.19 19.16
C VAL A 361 3.14 -27.99 19.18
N THR A 362 2.11 -27.55 18.47
CA THR A 362 0.89 -28.33 18.27
C THR A 362 0.22 -27.99 16.92
N GLY A 363 -0.62 -28.88 16.42
CA GLY A 363 -1.38 -28.73 15.16
C GLY A 363 -0.52 -28.60 13.90
N GLY A 364 -1.01 -27.83 12.92
CA GLY A 364 -0.27 -27.58 11.67
C GLY A 364 -0.43 -28.67 10.60
N GLU A 365 -1.60 -29.30 10.56
CA GLU A 365 -1.95 -30.36 9.62
C GLU A 365 -3.44 -30.31 9.25
N ILE A 366 -3.79 -30.97 8.15
CA ILE A 366 -5.18 -31.17 7.74
C ILE A 366 -5.71 -32.38 8.52
N PRO A 367 -6.85 -32.26 9.25
CA PRO A 367 -7.46 -33.41 9.91
C PRO A 367 -7.98 -34.42 8.87
N GLU A 368 -7.50 -35.66 8.91
CA GLU A 368 -7.90 -36.72 7.95
C GLU A 368 -9.42 -36.95 7.97
N GLU A 369 -10.03 -36.88 9.16
CA GLU A 369 -11.47 -37.05 9.36
C GLU A 369 -12.33 -35.89 8.81
N LEU A 370 -11.72 -34.77 8.43
CA LEU A 370 -12.37 -33.58 7.88
C LEU A 370 -11.74 -33.12 6.55
N LYS A 371 -11.01 -33.99 5.86
CA LYS A 371 -10.21 -33.64 4.66
C LYS A 371 -11.02 -33.08 3.48
N ASP A 372 -12.29 -33.44 3.41
CA ASP A 372 -13.22 -33.01 2.37
C ASP A 372 -13.58 -31.51 2.50
N GLY A 373 -13.44 -30.95 3.71
CA GLY A 373 -13.57 -29.52 3.96
C GLY A 373 -12.23 -28.78 4.00
N ALA A 374 -12.31 -27.44 4.05
CA ALA A 374 -11.17 -26.55 4.16
C ALA A 374 -10.64 -26.43 5.61
N TYR A 375 -10.59 -27.52 6.37
CA TYR A 375 -10.15 -27.53 7.76
C TYR A 375 -8.63 -27.54 7.91
N TYR A 376 -8.15 -26.94 9.00
CA TYR A 376 -6.73 -26.93 9.35
C TYR A 376 -6.56 -26.84 10.88
N ARG A 377 -5.81 -27.77 11.50
CA ARG A 377 -5.68 -27.81 12.97
C ARG A 377 -4.93 -26.57 13.50
N PRO A 378 -5.47 -25.88 14.53
CA PRO A 378 -4.87 -24.66 15.08
C PRO A 378 -3.47 -24.93 15.65
N ARG A 379 -2.56 -23.98 15.43
CA ARG A 379 -1.12 -24.13 15.69
C ARG A 379 -0.61 -23.17 16.76
N SER A 380 0.24 -23.67 17.66
CA SER A 380 1.19 -22.86 18.43
C SER A 380 2.63 -23.16 17.99
N SER A 381 3.49 -22.13 17.92
CA SER A 381 4.93 -22.30 17.63
C SER A 381 5.80 -21.35 18.44
N PRO A 382 6.89 -21.84 19.07
CA PRO A 382 7.95 -21.01 19.61
C PRO A 382 8.87 -20.53 18.49
N THR A 383 9.29 -19.28 18.60
CA THR A 383 10.18 -18.62 17.63
C THR A 383 11.64 -18.86 18.04
N PRO A 384 12.59 -19.05 17.09
CA PRO A 384 14.02 -19.12 17.40
C PRO A 384 14.57 -17.74 17.82
N PRO A 385 15.83 -17.65 18.28
CA PRO A 385 16.46 -16.35 18.49
C PRO A 385 16.44 -15.55 17.19
N ARG A 386 16.04 -14.26 17.35
CA ARG A 386 15.86 -13.04 16.52
C ARG A 386 15.77 -13.12 14.99
N THR A 387 16.22 -14.18 14.38
CA THR A 387 16.88 -14.02 13.12
C THR A 387 16.00 -14.70 11.98
N ALA A 388 15.03 -15.58 12.24
CA ALA A 388 14.30 -16.29 11.15
C ALA A 388 13.36 -15.40 10.31
N ARG A 389 13.62 -15.31 8.99
CA ARG A 389 13.03 -14.38 7.98
C ARG A 389 11.55 -14.58 7.64
N SER A 390 10.80 -15.40 8.37
CA SER A 390 9.41 -15.70 7.98
C SER A 390 8.31 -14.96 8.74
N CYS A 391 8.67 -14.04 9.62
CA CYS A 391 7.70 -13.09 10.14
C CYS A 391 7.44 -12.00 9.07
N SER A 392 7.08 -12.42 7.85
CA SER A 392 6.75 -11.61 6.66
C SER A 392 5.21 -11.41 6.57
N PRO A 393 4.68 -10.37 5.88
CA PRO A 393 3.42 -9.69 6.21
C PRO A 393 2.10 -10.43 5.97
N ARG A 394 2.11 -11.67 5.49
CA ARG A 394 0.91 -12.32 4.95
C ARG A 394 0.54 -13.54 5.79
N SER A 395 -0.36 -13.36 6.76
CA SER A 395 -1.07 -14.49 7.37
C SER A 395 -2.51 -14.09 7.64
N SER A 396 -3.44 -14.62 6.85
CA SER A 396 -4.84 -14.74 7.23
C SER A 396 -5.12 -16.23 7.39
N GLY A 397 -5.24 -16.70 8.64
CA GLY A 397 -5.36 -18.11 8.99
C GLY A 397 -4.67 -18.45 10.32
N PRO A 398 -4.98 -19.61 10.93
CA PRO A 398 -4.63 -19.93 12.32
C PRO A 398 -3.15 -20.31 12.45
N SER A 399 -2.26 -19.32 12.41
CA SER A 399 -0.83 -19.49 12.68
C SER A 399 -0.35 -18.52 13.76
N TRP A 400 0.10 -19.08 14.88
CA TRP A 400 0.50 -18.32 16.07
C TRP A 400 1.98 -18.50 16.41
N TRP A 401 2.65 -17.39 16.71
CA TRP A 401 4.11 -17.30 16.90
C TRP A 401 4.44 -16.66 18.24
N SER A 402 5.31 -17.27 19.05
CA SER A 402 5.67 -16.78 20.40
C SER A 402 7.18 -16.55 20.55
N SER A 403 7.61 -15.38 21.04
CA SER A 403 9.03 -14.99 21.20
C SER A 403 9.36 -14.47 22.62
N PRO A 404 10.54 -14.81 23.20
CA PRO A 404 11.00 -14.20 24.45
C PRO A 404 11.52 -12.75 24.24
N SER A 405 11.07 -11.76 25.02
CA SER A 405 11.51 -10.35 24.85
C SER A 405 11.36 -9.39 26.05
N THR A 406 12.08 -8.26 26.00
CA THR A 406 11.81 -7.02 26.75
C THR A 406 10.72 -6.23 26.01
N ALA A 407 9.55 -6.12 26.62
CA ALA A 407 8.26 -5.97 25.95
C ALA A 407 7.92 -4.60 25.29
N THR A 408 8.66 -3.52 25.57
CA THR A 408 8.24 -2.17 25.14
C THR A 408 8.77 -1.76 23.75
N THR A 409 9.95 -2.20 23.35
CA THR A 409 10.62 -1.72 22.12
C THR A 409 10.28 -2.55 20.86
N ARG A 410 9.71 -3.76 21.01
CA ARG A 410 9.46 -4.69 19.89
C ARG A 410 8.07 -4.57 19.24
N ALA A 411 7.09 -3.96 19.91
CA ALA A 411 5.72 -3.89 19.41
C ALA A 411 5.55 -2.98 18.17
N SER A 412 6.48 -2.03 17.94
CA SER A 412 6.41 -1.01 16.89
C SER A 412 7.11 -1.38 15.56
N GLY A 413 7.80 -2.53 15.47
CA GLY A 413 8.64 -2.90 14.32
C GLY A 413 7.93 -3.53 13.11
N SER A 414 6.60 -3.37 12.96
CA SER A 414 5.84 -3.93 11.83
C SER A 414 5.32 -2.83 10.91
N PRO A 415 5.48 -2.92 9.58
CA PRO A 415 5.02 -1.91 8.64
C PRO A 415 3.48 -1.79 8.55
N THR A 416 2.74 -2.74 9.14
CA THR A 416 1.27 -2.72 9.24
C THR A 416 0.81 -2.34 10.64
N THR A 417 0.34 -1.11 10.80
CA THR A 417 -0.44 -0.66 11.96
C THR A 417 -1.76 -0.08 11.47
N LEU A 418 -2.88 -0.73 11.81
CA LEU A 418 -4.18 -0.05 11.84
C LEU A 418 -4.11 0.92 13.03
N ARG A 419 -4.00 2.21 12.76
CA ARG A 419 -3.98 3.26 13.79
C ARG A 419 -5.04 4.29 13.41
N THR A 420 -6.28 4.03 13.81
CA THR A 420 -7.35 5.02 13.70
C THR A 420 -7.10 6.10 14.75
N GLY A 421 -6.88 7.33 14.28
CA GLY A 421 -6.73 8.50 15.12
C GLY A 421 -8.09 8.89 15.70
N LEU A 422 -8.27 8.60 16.99
CA LEU A 422 -9.05 9.33 18.00
C LEU A 422 -9.11 8.42 19.24
N ARG A 423 -8.87 8.97 20.44
CA ARG A 423 -8.84 8.27 21.74
C ARG A 423 -9.95 7.20 21.83
N PRO A 424 -9.64 5.90 21.89
CA PRO A 424 -10.67 4.88 22.02
C PRO A 424 -11.08 4.72 23.50
N PRO A 425 -12.37 4.47 23.79
CA PRO A 425 -12.78 3.80 25.02
C PRO A 425 -12.22 2.35 25.05
N PRO A 426 -12.16 1.68 26.22
CA PRO A 426 -11.34 0.50 26.41
C PRO A 426 -11.86 -0.69 25.60
N GLY A 427 -11.14 -1.04 24.52
CA GLY A 427 -11.40 -2.23 23.71
C GLY A 427 -10.86 -2.06 22.30
N ALA A 428 -9.91 -2.92 21.90
CA ALA A 428 -9.26 -3.03 20.59
C ALA A 428 -8.24 -1.93 20.21
N GLY A 429 -6.98 -2.20 20.57
CA GLY A 429 -5.78 -1.49 20.12
C GLY A 429 -4.61 -1.77 21.06
N THR A 430 -3.69 -2.65 20.67
CA THR A 430 -2.63 -3.24 21.53
C THR A 430 -3.16 -3.96 22.77
N CYS A 431 -3.27 -5.29 22.71
CA CYS A 431 -3.53 -6.09 23.93
C CYS A 431 -2.24 -6.16 24.75
N THR A 432 -2.13 -5.29 25.75
CA THR A 432 -1.11 -5.36 26.80
C THR A 432 -1.72 -5.99 28.04
N ALA A 433 -1.25 -7.18 28.43
CA ALA A 433 -1.58 -7.76 29.72
C ALA A 433 -0.63 -7.20 30.77
N ARG A 434 -1.14 -6.34 31.66
CA ARG A 434 -0.48 -5.91 32.90
C ARG A 434 -1.48 -6.00 34.03
N THR A 435 -1.03 -6.38 35.22
CA THR A 435 -1.82 -6.23 36.44
C THR A 435 -1.86 -4.74 36.82
N ALA A 436 -3.05 -4.20 37.08
CA ALA A 436 -3.18 -2.84 37.61
C ALA A 436 -2.67 -2.80 39.06
N PRO A 437 -1.91 -1.78 39.48
CA PRO A 437 -1.47 -1.67 40.87
C PRO A 437 -2.67 -1.47 41.81
N PRO A 438 -2.63 -1.97 43.07
CA PRO A 438 -3.71 -1.78 44.02
C PRO A 438 -3.86 -0.29 44.32
N ALA A 439 -5.00 0.28 43.91
CA ALA A 439 -5.35 1.65 44.24
C ALA A 439 -5.49 1.77 45.77
N ARG A 440 -4.59 2.53 46.41
CA ARG A 440 -4.76 2.98 47.79
C ARG A 440 -6.06 3.77 47.90
N SER A 441 -6.85 3.37 48.87
CA SER A 441 -8.17 3.91 49.21
C SER A 441 -8.18 5.43 49.43
N ARG A 442 -9.07 6.12 48.71
CA ARG A 442 -9.87 7.21 49.28
C ARG A 442 -11.33 6.99 48.92
N ARG A 443 -12.13 6.81 49.96
CA ARG A 443 -13.58 6.59 49.93
C ARG A 443 -14.30 7.82 49.36
N ALA A 444 -15.19 7.61 48.40
CA ALA A 444 -16.52 8.22 48.35
C ALA A 444 -17.45 7.28 47.56
N ALA A 445 -18.64 7.05 48.09
CA ALA A 445 -19.48 5.88 47.89
C ALA A 445 -20.35 5.93 46.62
N CYS A 446 -20.60 4.77 46.00
CA CYS A 446 -21.97 4.26 45.75
C CYS A 446 -21.91 2.77 45.36
N GLY A 447 -22.77 1.95 45.95
CA GLY A 447 -22.84 0.48 45.82
C GLY A 447 -23.32 0.00 44.43
N SER A 448 -23.42 -1.29 44.13
CA SER A 448 -23.30 -2.50 44.95
C SER A 448 -23.12 -3.70 44.00
N THR A 449 -22.29 -4.63 44.45
CA THR A 449 -22.21 -6.08 44.22
C THR A 449 -23.41 -6.76 43.55
N THR A 450 -23.16 -7.75 42.68
CA THR A 450 -23.66 -9.14 42.85
C THR A 450 -22.91 -10.14 41.95
N THR A 451 -22.30 -11.11 42.61
CA THR A 451 -21.70 -12.36 42.11
C THR A 451 -22.76 -13.41 41.75
N PHE A 452 -22.48 -14.18 40.70
CA PHE A 452 -23.25 -15.35 40.27
C PHE A 452 -22.79 -16.64 41.00
N ARG A 453 -23.73 -17.47 41.49
CA ARG A 453 -23.54 -18.92 41.65
C ARG A 453 -24.85 -19.71 41.46
N SER A 454 -24.85 -20.49 40.39
CA SER A 454 -25.36 -21.86 40.18
C SER A 454 -26.64 -22.38 40.87
N SER A 455 -27.65 -22.63 40.01
CA SER A 455 -28.44 -23.87 39.82
C SER A 455 -29.12 -24.59 41.01
N ALA A 456 -30.45 -24.75 40.93
CA ALA A 456 -31.15 -26.05 40.83
C ALA A 456 -32.69 -25.90 40.69
N ARG A 457 -33.25 -26.64 39.72
CA ARG A 457 -34.56 -27.36 39.62
C ARG A 457 -35.66 -26.99 40.64
N CYS A 458 -36.95 -26.87 40.28
CA CYS A 458 -37.81 -27.92 39.71
C CYS A 458 -39.24 -27.34 39.44
N ARG A 459 -39.90 -27.81 38.35
CA ARG A 459 -41.35 -28.16 38.16
C ARG A 459 -42.45 -27.19 38.65
N THR A 460 -43.63 -26.97 38.06
CA THR A 460 -44.45 -27.50 36.94
C THR A 460 -45.77 -26.68 36.91
N ALA A 461 -46.49 -26.76 35.78
CA ALA A 461 -47.95 -26.60 35.59
C ALA A 461 -48.48 -25.16 35.34
N ASP A 462 -48.94 -24.78 34.13
CA ASP A 462 -50.13 -25.21 33.35
C ASP A 462 -51.40 -24.46 33.84
N THR A 463 -52.05 -23.57 33.07
CA THR A 463 -53.00 -23.90 31.99
C THR A 463 -53.67 -22.64 31.38
N ARG A 464 -53.93 -22.69 30.06
CA ARG A 464 -55.16 -22.29 29.30
C ARG A 464 -55.59 -20.80 29.11
N ARG A 465 -55.34 -20.29 27.89
CA ARG A 465 -56.27 -19.91 26.74
C ARG A 465 -57.77 -19.55 27.02
N PRO A 466 -58.55 -18.96 26.05
CA PRO A 466 -58.23 -18.29 24.75
C PRO A 466 -59.14 -17.08 24.27
N ALA A 467 -58.80 -16.51 23.09
CA ALA A 467 -59.63 -15.93 21.99
C ALA A 467 -60.51 -14.66 22.26
N SER A 468 -60.84 -13.72 21.34
CA SER A 468 -61.04 -13.66 19.87
C SER A 468 -61.07 -12.16 19.42
N ALA A 469 -60.43 -11.74 18.31
CA ALA A 469 -60.92 -11.50 16.94
C ALA A 469 -62.04 -10.43 16.72
N ARG A 470 -61.77 -9.38 15.90
CA ARG A 470 -62.57 -8.93 14.72
C ARG A 470 -62.02 -7.66 14.01
N THR A 471 -61.50 -7.89 12.80
CA THR A 471 -61.60 -7.22 11.47
C THR A 471 -62.16 -5.78 11.23
N CYS A 472 -61.34 -4.99 10.47
CA CYS A 472 -61.54 -4.01 9.34
C CYS A 472 -62.94 -3.70 8.75
N PRO A 473 -63.20 -2.59 7.98
CA PRO A 473 -62.40 -2.15 6.81
C PRO A 473 -62.37 -0.65 6.34
N ARG A 474 -61.39 -0.37 5.46
CA ARG A 474 -61.20 0.61 4.33
C ARG A 474 -62.23 1.74 4.03
N THR A 475 -61.74 2.92 3.61
CA THR A 475 -61.88 3.50 2.23
C THR A 475 -61.17 4.86 2.04
N ARG A 476 -60.88 5.19 0.76
CA ARG A 476 -60.12 6.33 0.18
C ARG A 476 -60.90 7.67 0.20
N SER A 477 -60.21 8.82 0.19
CA SER A 477 -60.22 9.81 -0.93
C SER A 477 -59.45 11.11 -0.61
N ARG A 478 -59.09 11.83 -1.69
CA ARG A 478 -58.24 13.03 -1.79
C ARG A 478 -58.90 14.30 -1.26
N SER A 479 -58.11 15.27 -0.78
CA SER A 479 -57.99 16.66 -1.29
C SER A 479 -57.54 17.66 -0.20
N THR A 480 -56.57 18.50 -0.55
CA THR A 480 -56.16 19.72 0.18
C THR A 480 -57.15 20.86 -0.08
N PRO A 481 -57.27 21.87 0.82
CA PRO A 481 -56.57 23.13 0.56
C PRO A 481 -56.05 23.89 1.82
N ARG A 482 -55.39 25.02 1.50
CA ARG A 482 -54.56 25.97 2.27
C ARG A 482 -55.19 26.70 3.47
N SER A 483 -54.30 27.21 4.34
CA SER A 483 -54.24 28.49 5.14
C SER A 483 -55.56 29.06 5.70
N SER A 484 -55.69 29.54 6.94
CA SER A 484 -54.86 30.39 7.83
C SER A 484 -55.47 30.29 9.25
N THR A 485 -54.85 30.71 10.36
CA THR A 485 -55.06 32.06 10.98
C THR A 485 -54.50 32.06 12.44
N LEU A 486 -53.69 33.09 12.77
CA LEU A 486 -53.48 33.86 14.04
C LEU A 486 -53.42 33.14 15.41
N CYS A 487 -52.36 33.28 16.23
CA CYS A 487 -51.93 34.41 17.10
C CYS A 487 -52.47 34.35 18.54
N SER A 488 -51.57 34.22 19.54
CA SER A 488 -51.69 34.64 20.96
C SER A 488 -50.28 34.50 21.59
N ILE A 489 -49.49 35.56 21.85
CA ILE A 489 -49.47 36.48 23.02
C ILE A 489 -49.60 35.79 24.38
N THR A 490 -48.51 35.81 25.19
CA THR A 490 -48.50 36.39 26.56
C THR A 490 -47.10 36.87 26.97
N GLN A 491 -47.08 38.03 27.62
CA GLN A 491 -45.98 38.79 28.24
C GLN A 491 -45.36 38.12 29.48
N GLN A 492 -44.14 38.56 29.84
CA GLN A 492 -43.93 39.22 31.15
C GLN A 492 -42.69 40.13 31.17
N LEU A 493 -42.87 41.27 31.84
CA LEU A 493 -42.02 42.47 31.94
C LEU A 493 -40.96 42.35 33.06
N SER A 494 -39.86 43.12 32.93
CA SER A 494 -39.26 43.87 34.05
C SER A 494 -38.25 44.90 33.52
N GLU A 495 -38.54 46.17 33.77
CA GLU A 495 -37.73 47.37 33.53
C GLU A 495 -36.54 47.50 34.51
N ARG A 496 -35.48 48.24 34.12
CA ARG A 496 -34.85 49.32 34.92
C ARG A 496 -33.68 50.01 34.17
N THR A 497 -33.98 51.21 33.67
CA THR A 497 -33.25 52.50 33.80
C THR A 497 -31.72 52.56 33.98
N GLY A 498 -31.06 53.44 33.21
CA GLY A 498 -29.77 54.04 33.57
C GLY A 498 -29.11 54.89 32.46
N THR A 499 -29.45 56.18 32.42
CA THR A 499 -28.83 57.24 31.59
C THR A 499 -27.47 57.70 32.13
N ALA A 500 -26.50 58.03 31.24
CA ALA A 500 -25.53 59.12 31.45
C ALA A 500 -24.78 59.52 30.17
N ARG A 501 -24.67 60.83 29.96
CA ARG A 501 -24.02 61.56 28.85
C ARG A 501 -22.56 61.88 29.16
N SER A 502 -21.86 62.33 28.09
CA SER A 502 -20.82 63.40 28.00
C SER A 502 -19.51 62.88 27.39
N SER A 503 -18.72 63.59 26.57
CA SER A 503 -18.84 64.82 25.77
C SER A 503 -17.46 65.08 25.13
N GLY A 504 -17.40 65.74 23.97
CA GLY A 504 -16.20 66.47 23.47
C GLY A 504 -15.51 65.80 22.26
N THR A 505 -15.66 66.22 20.99
CA THR A 505 -15.37 67.48 20.25
C THR A 505 -14.08 67.42 19.40
N GLY A 506 -14.22 67.71 18.10
CA GLY A 506 -13.17 68.15 17.15
C GLY A 506 -12.99 67.24 15.93
N ARG A 507 -13.68 67.41 14.77
CA ARG A 507 -13.47 68.37 13.63
C ARG A 507 -12.00 68.46 13.19
N ASN A 508 -11.58 68.36 11.92
CA ASN A 508 -12.17 68.72 10.61
C ASN A 508 -11.33 68.04 9.47
N ARG A 509 -11.95 67.40 8.46
CA ARG A 509 -12.26 67.83 7.06
C ARG A 509 -11.20 67.51 5.95
N PHE A 510 -11.56 66.57 5.06
CA PHE A 510 -11.73 66.60 3.57
C PHE A 510 -11.04 67.69 2.70
N PRO A 511 -10.94 67.56 1.33
CA PRO A 511 -11.61 66.61 0.41
C PRO A 511 -10.77 66.04 -0.77
N ALA A 512 -11.44 65.16 -1.52
CA ALA A 512 -11.12 64.69 -2.88
C ALA A 512 -11.33 65.76 -3.97
N THR A 513 -10.77 65.55 -5.18
CA THR A 513 -11.40 65.92 -6.47
C THR A 513 -10.79 65.17 -7.65
N ALA A 514 -11.63 64.92 -8.65
CA ALA A 514 -11.41 64.16 -9.88
C ALA A 514 -10.84 65.01 -11.03
N GLY A 515 -10.36 64.35 -12.09
CA GLY A 515 -10.06 64.98 -13.39
C GLY A 515 -9.91 63.97 -14.52
N TRP A 516 -10.83 64.04 -15.48
CA TRP A 516 -10.91 63.27 -16.74
C TRP A 516 -10.07 63.91 -17.87
N HIS A 517 -9.53 63.13 -18.81
CA HIS A 517 -9.87 63.16 -20.26
C HIS A 517 -8.93 62.37 -21.20
N HIS A 518 -9.57 61.57 -22.07
CA HIS A 518 -9.32 61.21 -23.50
C HIS A 518 -7.95 60.72 -24.06
N ARG A 519 -7.89 59.39 -24.39
CA ARG A 519 -7.80 58.69 -25.72
C ARG A 519 -7.28 59.46 -26.98
N PRO A 520 -6.86 58.81 -28.13
CA PRO A 520 -6.81 57.37 -28.52
C PRO A 520 -5.62 56.93 -29.46
N SER A 521 -5.72 55.68 -30.00
CA SER A 521 -5.15 55.13 -31.27
C SER A 521 -3.83 54.32 -31.13
N THR A 522 -3.54 53.19 -31.80
CA THR A 522 -4.13 52.49 -32.96
C THR A 522 -3.64 51.03 -33.04
N LYS A 523 -4.33 50.25 -33.89
CA LYS A 523 -4.26 48.82 -34.23
C LYS A 523 -2.89 48.25 -34.68
N ALA A 524 -2.69 46.93 -34.49
CA ALA A 524 -2.50 45.87 -35.52
C ALA A 524 -1.41 44.81 -35.19
N GLU A 525 -1.78 43.52 -35.25
CA GLU A 525 -0.89 42.34 -35.47
C GLU A 525 -0.44 42.27 -36.96
N PRO A 526 0.43 41.32 -37.49
CA PRO A 526 0.90 40.01 -36.96
C PRO A 526 2.36 39.55 -37.33
N LEU A 527 2.70 38.28 -36.95
CA LEU A 527 3.63 37.28 -37.57
C LEU A 527 5.16 37.16 -37.23
N HIS A 528 5.49 36.02 -36.58
CA HIS A 528 6.56 35.01 -36.80
C HIS A 528 8.11 35.25 -36.80
N ARG A 529 8.77 34.40 -35.96
CA ARG A 529 9.98 33.53 -36.12
C ARG A 529 11.41 33.97 -35.66
N LYS A 530 11.93 33.15 -34.69
CA LYS A 530 13.27 32.55 -34.46
C LYS A 530 14.49 33.41 -34.02
N GLY A 531 15.20 32.92 -32.97
CA GLY A 531 16.66 33.15 -32.79
C GLY A 531 17.27 33.06 -31.37
N ILE A 532 17.58 31.83 -30.89
CA ILE A 532 18.85 31.35 -30.27
C ILE A 532 19.44 32.03 -28.99
N THR A 533 19.36 31.25 -27.89
CA THR A 533 20.28 30.96 -26.75
C THR A 533 21.50 31.83 -26.41
N HIS A 534 21.62 32.20 -25.13
CA HIS A 534 22.89 32.24 -24.37
C HIS A 534 22.86 31.19 -23.25
N MET A 535 23.86 30.31 -23.24
CA MET A 535 24.10 29.28 -22.23
C MET A 535 25.43 29.65 -21.56
N GLU A 536 25.39 29.93 -20.25
CA GLU A 536 26.57 30.31 -19.46
C GLU A 536 27.30 29.04 -19.00
N GLN A 537 28.61 28.98 -19.25
CA GLN A 537 29.46 27.80 -19.03
C GLN A 537 29.96 27.71 -17.58
N TYR A 538 29.88 26.52 -16.98
CA TYR A 538 30.38 26.16 -15.66
C TYR A 538 31.84 25.67 -15.75
N GLU A 539 32.78 26.27 -14.99
CA GLU A 539 34.17 25.79 -14.84
C GLU A 539 34.28 24.75 -13.70
N PRO A 540 34.96 23.60 -13.89
CA PRO A 540 35.21 22.63 -12.83
C PRO A 540 36.42 23.01 -11.94
N ASP A 541 36.28 22.84 -10.63
CA ASP A 541 37.34 23.06 -9.62
C ASP A 541 38.59 22.20 -9.87
N ARG A 542 39.78 22.74 -9.51
CA ARG A 542 41.06 22.03 -9.57
C ARG A 542 41.15 20.91 -8.53
N LEU A 543 41.76 19.78 -8.92
CA LEU A 543 42.00 18.63 -8.05
C LEU A 543 42.82 19.00 -6.80
N SER A 544 42.42 18.46 -5.65
CA SER A 544 43.08 18.62 -4.36
C SER A 544 44.45 17.91 -4.30
N PRO A 545 45.35 18.29 -3.37
CA PRO A 545 46.62 17.59 -3.17
C PRO A 545 46.48 16.09 -2.88
N ALA A 546 45.37 15.68 -2.24
CA ALA A 546 45.04 14.29 -1.99
C ALA A 546 44.68 13.55 -3.30
N GLN A 547 43.92 14.19 -4.19
CA GLN A 547 43.59 13.66 -5.52
C GLN A 547 44.86 13.53 -6.39
N LEU A 548 45.78 14.50 -6.33
CA LEU A 548 47.08 14.41 -7.00
C LEU A 548 47.97 13.29 -6.42
N ALA A 549 47.93 13.04 -5.11
CA ALA A 549 48.67 11.96 -4.46
C ALA A 549 48.08 10.57 -4.76
N ALA A 550 46.77 10.45 -4.95
CA ALA A 550 46.09 9.23 -5.39
C ALA A 550 46.41 8.93 -6.87
N VAL A 551 46.36 9.95 -7.73
CA VAL A 551 46.78 9.86 -9.14
C VAL A 551 48.26 9.46 -9.27
N ARG A 552 49.15 9.99 -8.43
CA ARG A 552 50.56 9.56 -8.40
C ARG A 552 50.76 8.12 -7.93
N ARG A 553 49.87 7.59 -7.08
CA ARG A 553 49.88 6.19 -6.65
C ARG A 553 49.40 5.25 -7.75
N SER A 554 48.42 5.65 -8.58
CA SER A 554 48.00 4.85 -9.74
C SER A 554 49.07 4.76 -10.82
N PHE A 555 49.90 5.80 -11.00
CA PHE A 555 51.06 5.76 -11.91
C PHE A 555 52.19 4.83 -11.47
N ARG A 556 52.30 4.48 -10.18
CA ARG A 556 53.32 3.55 -9.67
C ARG A 556 52.99 2.07 -9.93
N ASN A 557 51.73 1.74 -10.24
CA ASN A 557 51.25 0.38 -10.51
C ASN A 557 51.08 0.05 -12.02
N GLY A 558 51.82 0.75 -12.89
CA GLY A 558 52.23 0.18 -14.18
C GLY A 558 51.18 0.09 -15.30
N ARG A 559 50.09 0.86 -15.29
CA ARG A 559 49.17 0.94 -16.45
C ARG A 559 48.69 2.36 -16.72
N ALA A 560 49.27 2.98 -17.76
CA ALA A 560 48.73 4.02 -18.66
C ALA A 560 49.82 5.05 -19.02
N SER A 561 50.44 4.90 -20.19
CA SER A 561 51.23 5.95 -20.84
C SER A 561 50.29 6.91 -21.57
N LEU A 562 50.23 8.18 -21.15
CA LEU A 562 49.56 9.24 -21.90
C LEU A 562 50.60 10.08 -22.67
N THR A 563 50.31 10.36 -23.94
CA THR A 563 51.22 11.04 -24.87
C THR A 563 51.16 12.57 -24.73
N ARG A 564 52.26 13.23 -25.12
CA ARG A 564 52.56 14.68 -25.01
C ARG A 564 51.50 15.65 -25.58
N ARG A 565 50.47 15.19 -26.31
CA ARG A 565 49.48 16.08 -26.96
C ARG A 565 48.39 16.61 -26.02
N SER A 566 48.18 15.97 -24.86
CA SER A 566 47.13 16.39 -23.92
C SER A 566 47.57 17.49 -22.95
N LEU A 567 48.86 17.82 -22.89
CA LEU A 567 49.43 18.72 -21.88
C LEU A 567 49.43 20.21 -22.29
N LEU A 568 49.06 20.54 -23.53
CA LEU A 568 49.22 21.90 -24.09
C LEU A 568 47.93 22.71 -24.22
N ARG A 569 46.77 22.23 -23.74
CA ARG A 569 45.50 22.98 -23.78
C ARG A 569 45.07 23.60 -22.44
N ALA A 570 45.83 23.43 -21.36
CA ALA A 570 45.40 23.81 -20.02
C ALA A 570 46.04 25.11 -19.46
N SER A 571 46.71 25.92 -20.28
CA SER A 571 47.44 27.10 -19.80
C SER A 571 47.16 28.35 -20.64
N ALA A 572 45.95 28.92 -20.54
CA ALA A 572 45.71 30.31 -20.91
C ALA A 572 44.40 30.81 -20.28
N GLY A 573 44.51 31.78 -19.36
CA GLY A 573 43.40 32.64 -18.95
C GLY A 573 42.97 32.51 -17.49
N GLY A 574 43.53 33.35 -16.62
CA GLY A 574 42.95 33.67 -15.33
C GLY A 574 43.38 35.07 -14.90
N ALA A 575 42.44 35.91 -14.46
CA ALA A 575 42.59 36.94 -13.41
C ALA A 575 41.34 37.86 -13.27
N LEU A 576 41.03 38.23 -12.01
CA LEU A 576 40.18 39.33 -11.49
C LEU A 576 38.64 39.05 -11.44
N ALA A 577 37.85 39.39 -10.40
CA ALA A 577 37.99 40.34 -9.29
C ALA A 577 37.11 39.96 -8.06
N VAL A 578 37.39 40.61 -6.92
CA VAL A 578 36.79 40.46 -5.58
C VAL A 578 35.82 41.62 -5.26
N GLY A 579 34.77 41.35 -4.46
CA GLY A 579 33.99 42.33 -3.65
C GLY A 579 32.50 42.38 -4.04
N GLY A 580 31.48 42.50 -3.17
CA GLY A 580 31.32 42.68 -1.72
C GLY A 580 29.88 43.19 -1.43
N LEU A 581 29.40 43.02 -0.18
CA LEU A 581 28.14 43.56 0.44
C LEU A 581 26.82 42.87 0.06
N GLY A 582 25.80 42.67 0.93
CA GLY A 582 25.54 43.13 2.30
C GLY A 582 24.03 42.89 2.60
N ALA A 583 23.71 42.55 3.84
CA ALA A 583 22.41 42.04 4.29
C ALA A 583 21.23 43.03 4.25
N LEU A 584 20.01 42.53 4.00
CA LEU A 584 18.76 43.02 4.59
C LEU A 584 17.73 41.87 4.72
N SER A 585 17.36 41.55 5.95
CA SER A 585 16.30 40.63 6.33
C SER A 585 14.94 41.30 6.31
N ALA A 586 13.94 40.67 5.70
CA ALA A 586 12.51 40.93 5.95
C ALA A 586 11.73 39.63 5.95
N CYS A 587 10.92 39.44 7.00
CA CYS A 587 10.14 38.25 7.28
C CYS A 587 9.10 37.97 6.19
N GLY A 588 9.27 36.85 5.49
CA GLY A 588 8.27 36.18 4.67
C GLY A 588 8.73 34.74 4.46
N ILE A 589 7.87 33.76 4.66
CA ILE A 589 8.18 32.37 4.28
C ILE A 589 8.41 32.36 2.76
N PRO A 590 9.61 32.07 2.25
CA PRO A 590 9.84 32.07 0.82
C PRO A 590 9.22 30.83 0.19
N ALA A 591 8.81 30.94 -1.07
CA ALA A 591 8.57 29.77 -1.90
C ALA A 591 9.83 28.88 -1.92
N ALA A 592 9.66 27.55 -1.95
CA ALA A 592 10.73 26.57 -1.90
C ALA A 592 11.92 26.97 -2.79
N GLY A 593 12.98 27.48 -2.14
CA GLY A 593 14.20 27.90 -2.80
C GLY A 593 15.05 26.69 -3.16
N ARG A 594 15.67 26.72 -4.34
CA ARG A 594 16.81 25.84 -4.64
C ARG A 594 17.93 26.17 -3.66
N THR A 595 18.31 25.22 -2.82
CA THR A 595 19.53 25.33 -2.01
C THR A 595 20.72 25.04 -2.90
N GLU A 596 21.65 26.00 -3.00
CA GLU A 596 22.98 25.76 -3.55
C GLU A 596 23.72 24.76 -2.65
N GLY A 597 23.81 23.50 -3.09
CA GLY A 597 24.56 22.45 -2.38
C GLY A 597 23.87 21.91 -1.12
N GLY A 598 23.99 20.60 -0.93
CA GLY A 598 23.38 19.89 0.19
C GLY A 598 23.74 20.47 1.55
N VAL A 599 22.73 20.77 2.36
CA VAL A 599 22.92 21.32 3.70
C VAL A 599 23.48 20.22 4.62
N SER A 600 24.73 20.37 5.03
CA SER A 600 25.36 19.47 6.00
C SER A 600 24.76 19.64 7.41
N ALA A 601 24.83 18.57 8.20
CA ALA A 601 24.71 18.63 9.65
C ALA A 601 26.11 18.54 10.27
N GLU A 602 26.19 18.79 11.58
CA GLU A 602 27.35 18.39 12.37
C GLU A 602 27.52 16.86 12.26
N ASP A 603 28.72 16.41 11.90
CA ASP A 603 29.01 14.99 11.69
C ASP A 603 29.46 14.35 13.00
N HIS A 604 28.61 13.48 13.56
CA HIS A 604 28.86 12.78 14.82
C HIS A 604 29.61 11.46 14.65
N SER A 605 30.08 11.12 13.44
CA SER A 605 30.77 9.85 13.13
C SER A 605 31.98 9.54 14.03
N ALA A 606 32.65 10.56 14.55
CA ALA A 606 33.80 10.40 15.44
C ALA A 606 33.41 9.76 16.78
N GLU A 607 32.28 10.20 17.35
CA GLU A 607 31.75 9.81 18.66
C GLU A 607 30.79 8.62 18.55
N GLU A 608 29.95 8.62 17.51
CA GLU A 608 28.90 7.64 17.28
C GLU A 608 29.31 6.69 16.14
N LYS A 609 29.67 5.45 16.51
CA LYS A 609 30.05 4.40 15.56
C LYS A 609 28.82 3.66 15.02
N THR A 610 27.92 4.40 14.36
CA THR A 610 26.71 3.85 13.77
C THR A 610 26.40 4.45 12.39
N ILE A 611 25.60 3.75 11.59
CA ILE A 611 25.03 4.20 10.30
C ILE A 611 23.58 3.72 10.21
N ASN A 612 22.65 4.58 9.85
CA ASN A 612 21.30 4.20 9.42
C ASN A 612 21.24 4.09 7.89
N PHE A 613 21.19 2.86 7.37
CA PHE A 613 21.26 2.57 5.95
C PHE A 613 19.92 2.05 5.43
N SER A 614 19.31 2.77 4.48
CA SER A 614 18.09 2.36 3.77
C SER A 614 18.42 1.87 2.36
N ASN A 615 17.87 0.73 1.97
CA ASN A 615 18.10 0.12 0.67
C ASN A 615 16.84 -0.63 0.19
N TRP A 616 16.92 -1.20 -1.02
CA TRP A 616 15.93 -2.08 -1.60
C TRP A 616 15.89 -3.45 -0.90
N PRO A 617 14.74 -4.16 -0.89
CA PRO A 617 14.68 -5.55 -0.48
C PRO A 617 15.60 -6.44 -1.34
N GLU A 618 16.25 -7.43 -0.72
CA GLU A 618 17.09 -8.43 -1.40
C GLU A 618 18.38 -7.89 -2.05
N TYR A 619 18.68 -6.60 -1.83
CA TYR A 619 19.87 -5.91 -2.37
C TYR A 619 21.08 -5.95 -1.41
N ILE A 620 21.20 -6.99 -0.59
CA ILE A 620 22.33 -7.20 0.32
C ILE A 620 22.53 -8.70 0.52
N ASP A 621 23.77 -9.14 0.74
CA ASP A 621 24.08 -10.52 1.09
C ASP A 621 23.42 -10.94 2.41
N VAL A 622 23.00 -12.20 2.46
CA VAL A 622 22.37 -12.79 3.64
C VAL A 622 22.99 -14.16 3.88
N ASP A 623 23.36 -14.44 5.13
CA ASP A 623 23.85 -15.77 5.50
C ASP A 623 22.77 -16.85 5.39
N ASP A 624 23.16 -18.14 5.43
CA ASP A 624 22.23 -19.29 5.33
C ASP A 624 21.09 -19.24 6.33
N SER A 625 21.31 -18.57 7.46
CA SER A 625 20.29 -18.45 8.47
C SER A 625 19.14 -17.50 8.02
N GLY A 626 19.43 -16.58 7.08
CA GLY A 626 18.52 -15.55 6.55
C GLY A 626 18.59 -14.20 7.28
N LYS A 627 19.64 -13.91 8.05
CA LYS A 627 19.46 -13.06 9.25
C LYS A 627 20.59 -12.14 9.61
N ARG A 628 21.77 -12.46 9.11
CA ARG A 628 22.94 -11.60 9.18
C ARG A 628 23.35 -11.27 7.76
N HIS A 629 24.09 -10.20 7.65
CA HIS A 629 24.65 -9.71 6.40
C HIS A 629 26.17 -9.88 6.53
N PRO A 630 26.73 -11.02 6.08
CA PRO A 630 28.16 -11.32 6.19
C PRO A 630 29.09 -10.13 5.89
N THR A 631 28.84 -9.38 4.81
CA THR A 631 29.66 -8.23 4.43
C THR A 631 29.53 -7.07 5.43
N LEU A 632 28.33 -6.77 5.94
CA LEU A 632 28.12 -5.75 6.99
C LEU A 632 28.68 -6.19 8.34
N ASP A 633 28.60 -7.47 8.68
CA ASP A 633 29.19 -8.04 9.89
C ASP A 633 30.72 -7.92 9.83
N ALA A 634 31.32 -8.23 8.67
CA ALA A 634 32.74 -8.05 8.42
C ALA A 634 33.15 -6.57 8.51
N PHE A 635 32.36 -5.66 7.93
CA PHE A 635 32.56 -4.22 8.07
C PHE A 635 32.52 -3.76 9.53
N ALA A 636 31.50 -4.18 10.28
CA ALA A 636 31.31 -3.80 11.67
C ALA A 636 32.44 -4.35 12.56
N LYS A 637 32.87 -5.60 12.31
CA LYS A 637 34.01 -6.21 13.00
C LYS A 637 35.32 -5.46 12.72
N ARG A 638 35.53 -5.02 11.47
CA ARG A 638 36.75 -4.35 11.03
C ARG A 638 36.85 -2.90 11.50
N THR A 639 35.73 -2.18 11.52
CA THR A 639 35.71 -0.73 11.75
C THR A 639 35.16 -0.32 13.12
N GLY A 640 34.45 -1.23 13.80
CA GLY A 640 33.66 -0.93 14.99
C GLY A 640 32.34 -0.22 14.71
N ILE A 641 32.03 0.11 13.45
CA ILE A 641 30.82 0.84 13.06
C ILE A 641 29.66 -0.12 12.88
N GLN A 642 28.59 0.07 13.66
CA GLN A 642 27.38 -0.72 13.57
C GLN A 642 26.45 -0.18 12.47
N VAL A 643 25.97 -1.06 11.61
CA VAL A 643 25.05 -0.67 10.52
C VAL A 643 23.64 -1.09 10.86
N LYS A 644 22.75 -0.12 11.05
CA LYS A 644 21.31 -0.33 11.12
C LYS A 644 20.75 -0.34 9.70
N TYR A 645 20.77 -1.52 9.10
CA TYR A 645 20.23 -1.75 7.75
C TYR A 645 18.70 -1.88 7.76
N THR A 646 18.03 -1.21 6.81
CA THR A 646 16.56 -1.22 6.66
C THR A 646 16.19 -1.36 5.18
N GLU A 647 15.43 -2.40 4.84
CA GLU A 647 14.88 -2.62 3.49
C GLU A 647 13.52 -1.91 3.35
N ASP A 648 13.53 -0.57 3.27
CA ASP A 648 12.30 0.23 3.21
C ASP A 648 12.12 1.04 1.91
N ILE A 649 12.94 0.79 0.90
CA ILE A 649 12.82 1.35 -0.45
C ILE A 649 12.18 0.28 -1.35
N ASN A 650 10.85 0.30 -1.49
CA ASN A 650 10.15 -0.64 -2.38
C ASN A 650 9.88 -0.07 -3.77
N ASP A 651 9.77 1.26 -3.84
CA ASP A 651 9.47 2.03 -5.04
C ASP A 651 10.07 3.42 -4.87
N ASN A 652 10.61 3.99 -5.95
CA ASN A 652 11.28 5.27 -5.94
C ASN A 652 10.32 6.42 -5.56
N ASP A 653 9.11 6.44 -6.14
CA ASP A 653 8.14 7.51 -5.89
C ASP A 653 7.53 7.41 -4.48
N GLU A 654 7.19 6.21 -4.01
CA GLU A 654 6.73 5.96 -2.64
C GLU A 654 7.78 6.44 -1.62
N PHE A 655 9.05 6.03 -1.82
CA PHE A 655 10.12 6.39 -0.91
C PHE A 655 10.44 7.89 -0.96
N PHE A 656 10.44 8.49 -2.15
CA PHE A 656 10.61 9.94 -2.30
C PHE A 656 9.51 10.71 -1.57
N GLY A 657 8.24 10.32 -1.72
CA GLY A 657 7.11 10.94 -1.03
C GLY A 657 7.21 10.86 0.50
N LYS A 658 7.89 9.84 1.03
CA LYS A 658 8.14 9.67 2.48
C LYS A 658 9.18 10.65 3.03
N ILE A 659 10.26 10.92 2.29
CA ILE A 659 11.39 11.71 2.78
C ILE A 659 11.36 13.18 2.31
N GLN A 660 10.68 13.47 1.20
CA GLN A 660 10.64 14.79 0.58
C GLN A 660 10.09 15.88 1.51
N PRO A 661 9.02 15.69 2.30
CA PRO A 661 8.53 16.74 3.20
C PRO A 661 9.57 17.18 4.23
N GLN A 662 10.36 16.23 4.76
CA GLN A 662 11.41 16.51 5.75
C GLN A 662 12.58 17.26 5.09
N LEU A 663 13.05 16.77 3.94
CA LEU A 663 14.17 17.40 3.21
C LEU A 663 13.82 18.79 2.70
N ALA A 664 12.59 18.98 2.20
CA ALA A 664 12.07 20.29 1.80
C ALA A 664 11.98 21.28 2.98
N ALA A 665 11.72 20.78 4.18
CA ALA A 665 11.72 21.55 5.42
C ALA A 665 13.12 21.72 6.05
N GLY A 666 14.19 21.25 5.40
CA GLY A 666 15.56 21.29 5.93
C GLY A 666 15.78 20.39 7.15
N GLN A 667 14.93 19.37 7.34
CA GLN A 667 14.97 18.44 8.46
C GLN A 667 15.73 17.15 8.10
N SER A 668 16.30 16.49 9.11
CA SER A 668 16.91 15.17 8.94
C SER A 668 15.84 14.11 8.64
N THR A 669 16.15 13.22 7.72
CA THR A 669 15.32 12.03 7.41
C THR A 669 15.52 10.90 8.42
N GLY A 670 16.50 11.04 9.32
CA GLY A 670 16.98 9.98 10.21
C GLY A 670 17.81 8.90 9.51
N ARG A 671 18.10 9.05 8.22
CA ARG A 671 18.93 8.12 7.43
C ARG A 671 20.29 8.75 7.14
N ASP A 672 21.32 7.93 7.15
CA ASP A 672 22.69 8.33 6.84
C ASP A 672 23.10 7.93 5.42
N LEU A 673 22.55 6.82 4.91
CA LEU A 673 22.80 6.31 3.58
C LEU A 673 21.48 5.82 2.97
N ILE A 674 21.21 6.16 1.71
CA ILE A 674 20.04 5.69 0.95
C ILE A 674 20.49 5.19 -0.44
N VAL A 675 19.81 4.20 -1.01
CA VAL A 675 20.06 3.71 -2.37
C VAL A 675 18.88 4.05 -3.28
N LEU A 676 19.09 4.82 -4.35
CA LEU A 676 18.03 5.26 -5.27
C LEU A 676 18.44 5.12 -6.74
N THR A 677 17.49 4.82 -7.61
CA THR A 677 17.74 4.67 -9.05
C THR A 677 18.14 6.00 -9.69
N ASP A 678 18.97 5.94 -10.74
CA ASP A 678 19.56 7.09 -11.46
C ASP A 678 18.66 8.33 -11.58
N TRP A 679 17.43 8.17 -12.05
CA TRP A 679 16.56 9.31 -12.29
C TRP A 679 16.12 10.00 -11.01
N LEU A 680 15.88 9.23 -9.94
CA LEU A 680 15.52 9.80 -8.66
C LEU A 680 16.76 10.37 -7.96
N ALA A 681 17.92 9.72 -8.10
CA ALA A 681 19.21 10.26 -7.65
C ALA A 681 19.49 11.64 -8.29
N ALA A 682 19.33 11.74 -9.61
CA ALA A 682 19.44 12.98 -10.36
C ALA A 682 18.46 14.05 -9.86
N ARG A 683 17.20 13.67 -9.59
CA ARG A 683 16.19 14.58 -9.03
C ARG A 683 16.57 15.05 -7.63
N MET A 684 17.07 14.17 -6.77
CA MET A 684 17.51 14.50 -5.41
C MET A 684 18.70 15.48 -5.42
N ILE A 685 19.68 15.28 -6.31
CA ILE A 685 20.80 16.20 -6.52
C ILE A 685 20.31 17.55 -7.02
N ARG A 686 19.44 17.55 -8.04
CA ARG A 686 18.84 18.78 -8.62
C ARG A 686 18.03 19.60 -7.62
N LEU A 687 17.40 18.93 -6.65
CA LEU A 687 16.66 19.58 -5.56
C LEU A 687 17.56 20.02 -4.40
N GLY A 688 18.86 19.67 -4.43
CA GLY A 688 19.81 19.98 -3.38
C GLY A 688 19.58 19.16 -2.11
N TYR A 689 18.98 17.97 -2.20
CA TYR A 689 18.58 17.14 -1.06
C TYR A 689 19.63 16.12 -0.60
N VAL A 690 20.80 16.10 -1.23
CA VAL A 690 21.91 15.19 -0.92
C VAL A 690 23.22 15.94 -0.74
N GLN A 691 24.10 15.38 0.08
CA GLN A 691 25.41 15.97 0.41
C GLN A 691 26.49 15.53 -0.56
N LYS A 692 27.44 16.43 -0.86
CA LYS A 692 28.63 16.11 -1.66
C LYS A 692 29.53 15.16 -0.87
N LEU A 693 30.00 14.11 -1.52
CA LEU A 693 30.89 13.11 -0.92
C LEU A 693 32.32 13.66 -0.84
N ASP A 694 33.07 13.26 0.19
CA ASP A 694 34.50 13.55 0.32
C ASP A 694 35.33 12.46 -0.37
N PRO A 695 36.00 12.76 -1.51
CA PRO A 695 36.81 11.78 -2.22
C PRO A 695 37.98 11.21 -1.39
N SER A 696 38.42 11.91 -0.35
CA SER A 696 39.50 11.42 0.53
C SER A 696 39.06 10.23 1.40
N HIS A 697 37.75 10.06 1.61
CA HIS A 697 37.16 8.90 2.29
C HIS A 697 36.79 7.76 1.34
N LEU A 698 36.97 7.94 0.03
CA LEU A 698 36.52 7.03 -1.03
C LEU A 698 37.65 6.53 -1.96
N PRO A 699 38.84 6.13 -1.46
CA PRO A 699 39.96 5.73 -2.30
C PRO A 699 39.69 4.50 -3.18
N HIS A 700 39.00 3.48 -2.66
CA HIS A 700 38.65 2.28 -3.42
C HIS A 700 37.52 2.56 -4.40
N ALA A 701 36.52 3.32 -3.97
CA ALA A 701 35.40 3.68 -4.85
C ALA A 701 35.88 4.45 -6.09
N PHE A 702 36.80 5.40 -5.90
CA PHE A 702 37.40 6.12 -7.02
C PHE A 702 38.24 5.21 -7.94
N ALA A 703 39.04 4.32 -7.35
CA ALA A 703 39.97 3.46 -8.07
C ALA A 703 39.27 2.33 -8.85
N ASN A 704 38.29 1.70 -8.23
CA ASN A 704 37.72 0.45 -8.71
C ASN A 704 36.35 0.62 -9.39
N LEU A 705 35.76 1.81 -9.44
CA LEU A 705 34.52 2.03 -10.20
C LEU A 705 34.70 1.66 -11.68
N SER A 706 33.80 0.82 -12.19
CA SER A 706 33.78 0.42 -13.59
C SER A 706 33.59 1.61 -14.53
N ASP A 707 34.30 1.62 -15.65
CA ASP A 707 34.28 2.72 -16.61
C ASP A 707 32.88 3.00 -17.16
N GLN A 708 32.05 1.96 -17.30
CA GLN A 708 30.66 2.08 -17.77
C GLN A 708 29.78 2.96 -16.87
N PHE A 709 30.13 3.11 -15.58
CA PHE A 709 29.35 3.89 -14.62
C PHE A 709 30.06 5.17 -14.17
N ARG A 710 31.23 5.49 -14.72
CA ARG A 710 32.10 6.53 -14.17
C ARG A 710 31.59 7.96 -14.41
N ALA A 711 30.83 8.19 -15.48
CA ALA A 711 30.45 9.53 -15.92
C ALA A 711 28.95 9.64 -16.29
N PRO A 712 28.03 9.51 -15.32
CA PRO A 712 26.64 9.87 -15.57
C PRO A 712 26.53 11.38 -15.87
N ASP A 713 25.62 11.75 -16.76
CA ASP A 713 25.36 13.16 -17.11
C ASP A 713 24.79 13.96 -15.93
N TRP A 714 24.10 13.30 -15.02
CA TRP A 714 23.42 13.88 -13.86
C TRP A 714 24.27 13.99 -12.57
N ASP A 715 25.44 13.34 -12.52
CA ASP A 715 26.42 13.50 -11.43
C ASP A 715 27.87 13.49 -11.98
N PRO A 716 28.29 14.57 -12.66
CA PRO A 716 29.61 14.66 -13.26
C PRO A 716 30.73 14.40 -12.24
N GLY A 717 31.54 13.38 -12.50
CA GLY A 717 32.65 13.01 -11.63
C GLY A 717 32.26 12.27 -10.35
N ARG A 718 31.01 11.80 -10.23
CA ARG A 718 30.50 11.04 -9.07
C ARG A 718 30.71 11.81 -7.76
N ALA A 719 30.29 13.07 -7.77
CA ALA A 719 30.48 13.99 -6.66
C ALA A 719 29.48 13.74 -5.51
N TYR A 720 28.32 13.15 -5.81
CA TYR A 720 27.23 12.94 -4.85
C TYR A 720 26.86 11.47 -4.67
N SER A 721 27.14 10.64 -5.68
CA SER A 721 26.62 9.29 -5.75
C SER A 721 27.69 8.27 -6.15
N TYR A 722 27.56 7.04 -5.65
CA TYR A 722 28.29 5.88 -6.16
C TYR A 722 27.32 4.73 -6.38
N PRO A 723 27.39 4.02 -7.52
CA PRO A 723 26.55 2.85 -7.76
C PRO A 723 26.66 1.80 -6.65
N TRP A 724 25.51 1.31 -6.20
CA TRP A 724 25.36 0.10 -5.41
C TRP A 724 25.36 -1.12 -6.32
N GLN A 725 24.48 -1.14 -7.33
CA GLN A 725 24.36 -2.19 -8.34
C GLN A 725 24.03 -1.59 -9.70
N GLY A 726 24.50 -2.24 -10.76
CA GLY A 726 24.11 -1.95 -12.13
C GLY A 726 22.95 -2.82 -12.60
N ILE A 727 22.03 -2.21 -13.32
CA ILE A 727 20.85 -2.86 -13.89
C ILE A 727 21.03 -2.87 -15.41
N SER A 728 20.84 -4.04 -16.01
CA SER A 728 20.83 -4.21 -17.46
C SER A 728 19.45 -4.65 -17.91
N THR A 729 18.88 -3.96 -18.89
CA THR A 729 17.57 -4.28 -19.45
C THR A 729 17.78 -5.05 -20.75
N VAL A 730 17.29 -6.28 -20.80
CA VAL A 730 17.52 -7.24 -21.89
C VAL A 730 16.20 -7.72 -22.47
N ILE A 731 16.27 -8.52 -23.54
CA ILE A 731 15.10 -9.27 -24.01
C ILE A 731 15.16 -10.68 -23.42
N ALA A 732 14.15 -11.06 -22.68
CA ALA A 732 14.00 -12.40 -22.14
C ALA A 732 12.93 -13.18 -22.91
N TYR A 733 13.05 -14.50 -22.94
CA TYR A 733 12.11 -15.37 -23.65
C TYR A 733 11.96 -16.73 -22.98
N ASN A 734 10.85 -17.39 -23.27
CA ASN A 734 10.60 -18.77 -22.88
C ASN A 734 10.71 -19.67 -24.11
N LYS A 735 11.69 -20.58 -24.11
CA LYS A 735 12.03 -21.46 -25.26
C LYS A 735 10.84 -22.30 -25.73
N LYS A 736 10.05 -22.83 -24.80
CA LYS A 736 8.85 -23.64 -25.13
C LYS A 736 7.75 -22.76 -25.70
N ALA A 737 7.54 -21.59 -25.10
CA ALA A 737 6.53 -20.65 -25.54
C ALA A 737 6.85 -20.05 -26.93
N LEU A 738 8.13 -19.88 -27.26
CA LEU A 738 8.56 -19.39 -28.57
C LEU A 738 8.20 -20.34 -29.72
N ASP A 739 8.05 -21.64 -29.48
CA ASP A 739 7.68 -22.64 -30.51
C ASP A 739 8.53 -22.53 -31.79
N GLY A 740 9.86 -22.45 -31.61
CA GLY A 740 10.83 -22.32 -32.70
C GLY A 740 10.93 -20.92 -33.33
N VAL A 741 10.21 -19.91 -32.83
CA VAL A 741 10.38 -18.51 -33.23
C VAL A 741 11.68 -17.96 -32.63
N GLU A 742 12.53 -17.38 -33.48
CA GLU A 742 13.75 -16.71 -33.04
C GLU A 742 13.44 -15.25 -32.66
N VAL A 743 14.04 -14.78 -31.56
CA VAL A 743 13.91 -13.40 -31.06
C VAL A 743 15.31 -12.85 -30.81
N LYS A 744 15.65 -11.76 -31.49
CA LYS A 744 16.96 -11.08 -31.43
C LYS A 744 16.87 -9.59 -31.17
N SER A 745 15.70 -8.99 -31.39
CA SER A 745 15.51 -7.54 -31.41
C SER A 745 14.16 -7.12 -30.84
N VAL A 746 13.99 -5.83 -30.54
CA VAL A 746 12.69 -5.29 -30.12
C VAL A 746 11.73 -5.28 -31.30
N SER A 747 12.24 -5.13 -32.53
CA SER A 747 11.47 -5.32 -33.76
C SER A 747 10.85 -6.72 -33.85
N ASP A 748 11.55 -7.78 -33.45
CA ASP A 748 10.95 -9.13 -33.40
C ASP A 748 9.76 -9.19 -32.45
N LEU A 749 9.87 -8.53 -31.29
CA LEU A 749 8.78 -8.42 -30.32
C LEU A 749 7.58 -7.65 -30.89
N LEU A 750 7.83 -6.55 -31.62
CA LEU A 750 6.79 -5.62 -32.06
C LEU A 750 6.16 -5.97 -33.42
N ASP A 751 6.89 -6.65 -34.30
CA ASP A 751 6.47 -6.84 -35.69
C ASP A 751 6.24 -8.31 -36.06
N ASN A 752 6.71 -9.29 -35.27
CA ASN A 752 6.51 -10.71 -35.58
C ASN A 752 5.07 -11.16 -35.25
N PRO A 753 4.25 -11.55 -36.25
CA PRO A 753 2.85 -11.90 -36.02
C PRO A 753 2.68 -13.19 -35.20
N LYS A 754 3.69 -14.07 -35.13
CA LYS A 754 3.63 -15.29 -34.31
C LYS A 754 3.70 -15.01 -32.81
N LEU A 755 4.18 -13.82 -32.41
CA LEU A 755 4.28 -13.40 -31.01
C LEU A 755 3.10 -12.52 -30.57
N LYS A 756 2.13 -12.28 -31.46
CA LYS A 756 0.99 -11.41 -31.20
C LYS A 756 0.23 -11.81 -29.93
N GLY A 757 0.07 -10.86 -29.00
CA GLY A 757 -0.65 -11.06 -27.75
C GLY A 757 0.11 -11.89 -26.71
N ARG A 758 1.40 -12.13 -26.93
CA ARG A 758 2.31 -12.94 -26.11
C ARG A 758 3.62 -12.21 -25.77
N VAL A 759 3.67 -10.89 -25.99
CA VAL A 759 4.84 -10.06 -25.69
C VAL A 759 4.56 -9.14 -24.51
N GLY A 760 5.53 -9.03 -23.59
CA GLY A 760 5.50 -8.12 -22.45
C GLY A 760 6.51 -6.97 -22.59
N PHE A 761 6.16 -5.79 -22.06
CA PHE A 761 7.08 -4.65 -21.92
C PHE A 761 7.08 -4.17 -20.46
N LEU A 762 8.11 -3.42 -20.06
CA LEU A 762 8.22 -2.91 -18.69
C LEU A 762 7.39 -1.64 -18.50
N THR A 763 6.82 -1.46 -17.30
CA THR A 763 6.22 -0.18 -16.89
C THR A 763 7.26 0.90 -16.57
N GLU A 764 8.55 0.54 -16.50
CA GLU A 764 9.64 1.52 -16.45
C GLU A 764 9.81 2.16 -17.84
N MET A 765 9.45 3.44 -17.92
CA MET A 765 9.45 4.22 -19.16
C MET A 765 10.84 4.22 -19.81
N ARG A 766 11.90 4.45 -19.01
CA ARG A 766 13.27 4.63 -19.53
C ARG A 766 13.79 3.35 -20.19
N ASP A 767 13.37 2.20 -19.68
CA ASP A 767 13.72 0.89 -20.21
C ASP A 767 12.93 0.56 -21.48
N SER A 768 11.60 0.63 -21.42
CA SER A 768 10.76 0.29 -22.57
C SER A 768 10.95 1.24 -23.75
N VAL A 769 11.01 2.54 -23.49
CA VAL A 769 11.28 3.56 -24.52
C VAL A 769 12.73 3.46 -24.99
N GLY A 770 13.69 3.34 -24.07
CA GLY A 770 15.11 3.26 -24.41
C GLY A 770 15.47 2.06 -25.27
N MET A 771 14.98 0.86 -24.92
CA MET A 771 15.16 -0.35 -25.74
C MET A 771 14.55 -0.18 -27.14
N THR A 772 13.39 0.47 -27.24
CA THR A 772 12.74 0.74 -28.52
C THR A 772 13.47 1.81 -29.33
N MET A 773 14.06 2.82 -28.68
CA MET A 773 14.92 3.81 -29.33
C MET A 773 16.14 3.16 -29.98
N LEU A 774 16.83 2.29 -29.26
CA LEU A 774 18.00 1.56 -29.76
C LEU A 774 17.64 0.71 -30.99
N ASP A 775 16.53 -0.01 -30.92
CA ASP A 775 16.00 -0.79 -32.04
C ASP A 775 15.65 0.07 -33.27
N MET A 776 15.21 1.31 -33.05
CA MET A 776 14.98 2.30 -34.10
C MET A 776 16.26 3.02 -34.58
N GLY A 777 17.44 2.62 -34.10
CA GLY A 777 18.72 3.24 -34.43
C GLY A 777 18.91 4.64 -33.82
N LYS A 778 18.21 4.93 -32.72
CA LYS A 778 18.29 6.20 -31.97
C LYS A 778 19.10 6.00 -30.69
N ASP A 779 19.88 7.03 -30.34
CA ASP A 779 20.71 7.02 -29.13
C ASP A 779 19.89 7.55 -27.93
N PRO A 780 19.61 6.70 -26.90
CA PRO A 780 18.89 7.11 -25.69
C PRO A 780 19.61 8.21 -24.88
N ALA A 781 20.89 8.44 -25.14
CA ALA A 781 21.64 9.54 -24.53
C ALA A 781 21.43 10.90 -25.24
N LYS A 782 20.84 10.93 -26.45
CA LYS A 782 20.83 12.12 -27.33
C LYS A 782 19.54 12.30 -28.15
N PHE A 783 18.40 11.85 -27.64
CA PHE A 783 17.13 11.90 -28.38
C PHE A 783 16.39 13.26 -28.23
N THR A 784 15.62 13.60 -29.26
CA THR A 784 14.74 14.79 -29.32
C THR A 784 13.28 14.46 -28.98
N ASP A 785 12.43 15.48 -28.76
CA ASP A 785 10.98 15.30 -28.57
C ASP A 785 10.35 14.49 -29.73
N ASP A 786 10.76 14.75 -30.97
CA ASP A 786 10.26 14.06 -32.15
C ASP A 786 10.69 12.57 -32.17
N ASP A 787 11.91 12.27 -31.71
CA ASP A 787 12.38 10.88 -31.58
C ASP A 787 11.57 10.14 -30.51
N TYR A 788 11.29 10.79 -29.37
CA TYR A 788 10.46 10.21 -28.31
C TYR A 788 9.04 9.95 -28.82
N ASP A 789 8.44 10.90 -29.54
CA ASP A 789 7.09 10.75 -30.10
C ASP A 789 7.02 9.66 -31.17
N ALA A 790 8.06 9.49 -31.97
CA ALA A 790 8.15 8.38 -32.92
C ALA A 790 8.18 7.02 -32.21
N VAL A 791 8.88 6.92 -31.07
CA VAL A 791 8.94 5.70 -30.26
C VAL A 791 7.59 5.40 -29.62
N ILE A 792 6.95 6.40 -29.01
CA ILE A 792 5.60 6.26 -28.45
C ILE A 792 4.61 5.83 -29.53
N ALA A 793 4.67 6.42 -30.72
CA ALA A 793 3.80 6.03 -31.84
C ALA A 793 4.06 4.58 -32.28
N ARG A 794 5.31 4.12 -32.30
CA ARG A 794 5.67 2.72 -32.62
C ARG A 794 5.09 1.75 -31.59
N LEU A 795 5.26 2.04 -30.30
CA LEU A 795 4.71 1.22 -29.23
C LEU A 795 3.17 1.25 -29.23
N GLN A 796 2.56 2.41 -29.43
CA GLN A 796 1.10 2.57 -29.50
C GLN A 796 0.52 1.73 -30.63
N LYS A 797 1.15 1.75 -31.82
CA LYS A 797 0.74 0.90 -32.94
C LYS A 797 0.78 -0.60 -32.60
N ALA A 798 1.75 -1.04 -31.80
CA ALA A 798 1.83 -2.41 -31.34
C ALA A 798 0.75 -2.75 -30.29
N VAL A 799 0.44 -1.82 -29.39
CA VAL A 799 -0.69 -1.93 -28.45
C VAL A 799 -2.02 -2.02 -29.21
N ASP A 800 -2.27 -1.09 -30.13
CA ASP A 800 -3.53 -1.01 -30.91
C ASP A 800 -3.78 -2.27 -31.73
N LYS A 801 -2.71 -2.91 -32.22
CA LYS A 801 -2.78 -4.18 -32.96
C LYS A 801 -2.91 -5.40 -32.06
N GLY A 802 -2.83 -5.24 -30.74
CA GLY A 802 -2.80 -6.33 -29.77
C GLY A 802 -1.52 -7.17 -29.84
N GLN A 803 -0.42 -6.60 -30.34
CA GLN A 803 0.89 -7.26 -30.35
C GLN A 803 1.44 -7.36 -28.92
N ILE A 804 1.51 -6.21 -28.23
CA ILE A 804 1.89 -6.15 -26.83
C ILE A 804 0.70 -6.64 -26.00
N ARG A 805 0.91 -7.70 -25.21
CA ARG A 805 -0.12 -8.25 -24.34
C ARG A 805 -0.44 -7.31 -23.18
N ARG A 806 0.62 -6.79 -22.54
CA ARG A 806 0.54 -5.82 -21.44
C ARG A 806 1.92 -5.24 -21.11
N PHE A 807 1.91 -4.09 -20.43
CA PHE A 807 3.06 -3.57 -19.71
C PHE A 807 3.01 -4.06 -18.26
N THR A 808 4.16 -4.39 -17.67
CA THR A 808 4.26 -4.94 -16.31
C THR A 808 5.48 -4.39 -15.58
N GLY A 809 5.38 -4.21 -14.26
CA GLY A 809 6.56 -4.18 -13.38
C GLY A 809 7.09 -5.61 -13.18
N ASN A 810 7.58 -5.95 -11.99
CA ASN A 810 8.24 -7.23 -11.68
C ASN A 810 7.36 -8.50 -11.93
N ASP A 811 6.06 -8.34 -12.14
CA ASP A 811 5.12 -9.44 -12.40
C ASP A 811 5.40 -10.20 -13.72
N TYR A 812 6.24 -9.68 -14.62
CA TYR A 812 6.60 -10.37 -15.88
C TYR A 812 7.29 -11.71 -15.66
N THR A 813 7.98 -11.89 -14.53
CA THR A 813 8.76 -13.09 -14.19
C THR A 813 7.88 -14.35 -14.16
N SER A 814 6.67 -14.24 -13.59
CA SER A 814 5.68 -15.32 -13.56
C SER A 814 5.14 -15.62 -14.97
N ASP A 815 4.78 -14.60 -15.73
CA ASP A 815 4.22 -14.75 -17.08
C ASP A 815 5.23 -15.40 -18.03
N LEU A 816 6.49 -14.98 -17.96
CA LEU A 816 7.59 -15.55 -18.72
C LEU A 816 7.83 -17.01 -18.33
N SER A 817 7.85 -17.31 -17.04
CA SER A 817 8.08 -18.68 -16.54
C SER A 817 6.99 -19.66 -16.98
N LYS A 818 5.73 -19.22 -16.96
CA LYS A 818 4.58 -20.03 -17.39
C LYS A 818 4.43 -20.13 -18.91
N GLY A 819 5.13 -19.29 -19.66
CA GLY A 819 5.01 -19.20 -21.13
C GLY A 819 3.81 -18.37 -21.60
N ASP A 820 3.15 -17.64 -20.70
CA ASP A 820 2.12 -16.65 -21.03
C ASP A 820 2.74 -15.50 -21.84
N PHE A 821 3.96 -15.09 -21.47
CA PHE A 821 4.85 -14.36 -22.36
C PHE A 821 5.77 -15.34 -23.10
N ALA A 822 5.77 -15.24 -24.42
CA ALA A 822 6.78 -15.89 -25.25
C ALA A 822 8.11 -15.13 -25.19
N ALA A 823 8.06 -13.80 -25.16
CA ALA A 823 9.20 -12.92 -24.96
C ALA A 823 8.79 -11.59 -24.28
N CYS A 824 9.71 -10.93 -23.59
CA CYS A 824 9.48 -9.62 -22.99
C CYS A 824 10.77 -8.81 -22.82
N ILE A 825 10.62 -7.51 -22.63
CA ILE A 825 11.69 -6.68 -22.04
C ILE A 825 11.76 -7.01 -20.54
N ALA A 826 12.97 -7.22 -20.03
CA ALA A 826 13.20 -7.72 -18.67
C ALA A 826 14.49 -7.16 -18.07
N TRP A 827 14.60 -7.15 -16.75
CA TRP A 827 15.85 -6.84 -16.05
C TRP A 827 16.69 -8.11 -15.91
N ALA A 828 17.97 -8.00 -16.26
CA ALA A 828 18.89 -9.13 -16.34
C ALA A 828 19.04 -9.91 -15.03
N GLY A 829 19.06 -9.22 -13.88
CA GLY A 829 19.20 -9.87 -12.57
C GLY A 829 18.06 -10.85 -12.28
N ASP A 830 16.82 -10.49 -12.62
CA ASP A 830 15.66 -11.38 -12.46
C ASP A 830 15.79 -12.61 -13.36
N ILE A 831 16.37 -12.47 -14.54
CA ILE A 831 16.57 -13.59 -15.47
C ILE A 831 17.58 -14.58 -14.95
N VAL A 832 18.67 -14.11 -14.34
CA VAL A 832 19.66 -15.01 -13.72
C VAL A 832 19.00 -15.87 -12.64
N GLN A 833 18.15 -15.27 -11.80
CA GLN A 833 17.39 -16.00 -10.78
C GLN A 833 16.40 -16.99 -11.42
N LEU A 834 15.64 -16.56 -12.42
CA LEU A 834 14.69 -17.42 -13.13
C LEU A 834 15.35 -18.61 -13.83
N GLN A 835 16.56 -18.44 -14.36
CA GLN A 835 17.29 -19.53 -15.02
C GLN A 835 17.74 -20.63 -14.05
N ALA A 836 17.94 -20.30 -12.77
CA ALA A 836 18.22 -21.29 -11.74
C ALA A 836 17.02 -22.22 -11.50
N ASP A 837 15.79 -21.68 -11.59
CA ASP A 837 14.55 -22.42 -11.34
C ASP A 837 13.90 -22.99 -12.61
N ASN A 838 14.16 -22.39 -13.77
CA ASN A 838 13.49 -22.73 -15.03
C ASN A 838 14.47 -22.73 -16.22
N PRO A 839 14.92 -23.91 -16.69
CA PRO A 839 15.88 -24.01 -17.80
C PRO A 839 15.30 -23.58 -19.17
N ASP A 840 13.98 -23.42 -19.26
CA ASP A 840 13.31 -22.95 -20.47
C ASP A 840 13.41 -21.43 -20.65
N VAL A 841 13.84 -20.69 -19.62
CA VAL A 841 14.05 -19.24 -19.72
C VAL A 841 15.41 -18.94 -20.36
N GLY A 842 15.41 -18.08 -21.37
CA GLY A 842 16.59 -17.56 -22.03
C GLY A 842 16.54 -16.05 -22.13
N TYR A 843 17.66 -15.47 -22.55
CA TYR A 843 17.75 -14.05 -22.86
C TYR A 843 18.59 -13.83 -24.11
N VAL A 844 18.41 -12.67 -24.72
CA VAL A 844 19.24 -12.16 -25.80
C VAL A 844 19.62 -10.71 -25.50
N ILE A 845 20.88 -10.39 -25.77
CA ILE A 845 21.37 -9.01 -25.83
C ILE A 845 21.25 -8.56 -27.28
N PRO A 846 20.38 -7.59 -27.60
CA PRO A 846 20.23 -7.13 -28.97
C PRO A 846 21.54 -6.56 -29.54
N ASP A 847 21.73 -6.71 -30.86
CA ASP A 847 22.86 -6.08 -31.55
C ASP A 847 22.75 -4.56 -31.61
N SER A 848 21.54 -4.03 -31.51
CA SER A 848 21.27 -2.60 -31.35
C SER A 848 21.71 -2.03 -30.00
N GLY A 849 22.11 -2.88 -29.06
CA GLY A 849 22.49 -2.50 -27.70
C GLY A 849 21.38 -2.76 -26.68
N TYR A 850 21.66 -2.39 -25.43
CA TYR A 850 20.75 -2.57 -24.31
C TYR A 850 20.79 -1.38 -23.35
N MET A 851 19.71 -1.17 -22.59
CA MET A 851 19.66 -0.10 -21.60
C MET A 851 20.38 -0.51 -20.31
N THR A 852 21.15 0.43 -19.75
CA THR A 852 21.73 0.29 -18.42
C THR A 852 21.32 1.45 -17.54
N SER A 853 21.14 1.14 -16.26
CA SER A 853 20.93 2.12 -15.19
C SER A 853 21.66 1.66 -13.94
N THR A 854 21.76 2.53 -12.94
CA THR A 854 22.29 2.16 -11.62
C THR A 854 21.33 2.51 -10.50
N ASP A 855 21.40 1.72 -9.45
CA ASP A 855 20.92 2.10 -8.13
C ASP A 855 22.09 2.68 -7.36
N ASN A 856 21.93 3.87 -6.78
CA ASN A 856 23.03 4.70 -6.32
C ASN A 856 22.95 4.98 -4.82
N MET A 857 24.05 4.74 -4.13
CA MET A 857 24.27 5.20 -2.77
C MET A 857 24.39 6.73 -2.73
N LEU A 858 23.59 7.35 -1.87
CA LEU A 858 23.52 8.80 -1.65
C LEU A 858 23.47 9.09 -0.15
N ILE A 859 24.06 10.21 0.27
CA ILE A 859 23.94 10.70 1.64
C ILE A 859 22.90 11.83 1.65
N PRO A 860 21.71 11.65 2.27
CA PRO A 860 20.70 12.70 2.33
C PRO A 860 21.19 13.90 3.15
N ASN A 861 20.63 15.07 2.90
CA ASN A 861 20.90 16.25 3.73
C ASN A 861 20.60 15.99 5.19
N LYS A 862 21.39 16.64 6.05
CA LYS A 862 21.29 16.50 7.51
C LYS A 862 21.44 15.05 8.01
N ALA A 863 22.11 14.18 7.24
CA ALA A 863 22.61 12.89 7.75
C ALA A 863 23.55 13.14 8.93
N ARG A 864 23.42 12.32 9.97
CA ARG A 864 24.14 12.50 11.25
C ARG A 864 25.54 11.91 11.21
N HIS A 865 25.74 10.85 10.42
CA HIS A 865 26.98 10.07 10.38
C HIS A 865 27.58 10.02 8.96
N LYS A 866 27.88 11.19 8.39
CA LYS A 866 28.35 11.31 6.99
C LYS A 866 29.66 10.53 6.78
N THR A 867 30.69 10.77 7.59
CA THR A 867 31.99 10.11 7.43
C THR A 867 31.89 8.58 7.59
N ASN A 868 31.04 8.09 8.50
CA ASN A 868 30.80 6.64 8.61
C ASN A 868 30.12 6.08 7.34
N ALA A 869 29.12 6.78 6.79
CA ALA A 869 28.45 6.38 5.56
C ALA A 869 29.42 6.35 4.36
N GLU A 870 30.32 7.33 4.23
CA GLU A 870 31.37 7.34 3.20
C GLU A 870 32.33 6.15 3.33
N ARG A 871 32.72 5.79 4.56
CA ARG A 871 33.53 4.58 4.79
C ARG A 871 32.81 3.29 4.38
N LEU A 872 31.49 3.23 4.57
CA LEU A 872 30.69 2.08 4.13
C LEU A 872 30.61 2.03 2.60
N ILE A 873 30.43 3.18 1.93
CA ILE A 873 30.49 3.26 0.46
C ILE A 873 31.83 2.73 -0.02
N ASP A 874 32.95 3.21 0.53
CA ASP A 874 34.29 2.81 0.09
C ASP A 874 34.57 1.31 0.30
N TYR A 875 34.09 0.75 1.42
CA TYR A 875 34.24 -0.67 1.73
C TYR A 875 33.68 -1.59 0.64
N TYR A 876 32.50 -1.26 0.11
CA TYR A 876 31.87 -2.07 -0.94
C TYR A 876 32.54 -1.93 -2.31
N TYR A 877 33.51 -1.04 -2.44
CA TYR A 877 34.36 -0.94 -3.63
C TYR A 877 35.71 -1.66 -3.48
N GLU A 878 35.96 -2.31 -2.35
CA GLU A 878 37.02 -3.30 -2.23
C GLU A 878 36.64 -4.60 -2.98
N LEU A 879 37.63 -5.30 -3.54
CA LEU A 879 37.38 -6.42 -4.45
C LEU A 879 36.72 -7.64 -3.78
N GLU A 880 37.05 -7.93 -2.52
CA GLU A 880 36.49 -9.06 -1.78
C GLU A 880 35.03 -8.81 -1.37
N PRO A 881 34.67 -7.71 -0.66
CA PRO A 881 33.28 -7.40 -0.36
C PRO A 881 32.40 -7.26 -1.60
N ALA A 882 32.93 -6.65 -2.67
CA ALA A 882 32.20 -6.52 -3.93
C ALA A 882 31.90 -7.88 -4.58
N ALA A 883 32.84 -8.84 -4.48
CA ALA A 883 32.66 -10.20 -4.99
C ALA A 883 31.63 -10.98 -4.18
N GLU A 884 31.68 -10.90 -2.85
CA GLU A 884 30.69 -11.51 -1.96
C GLU A 884 29.28 -10.98 -2.25
N LEU A 885 29.16 -9.67 -2.40
CA LEU A 885 27.88 -9.02 -2.70
C LEU A 885 27.36 -9.42 -4.10
N ALA A 886 28.23 -9.43 -5.11
CA ALA A 886 27.87 -9.81 -6.47
C ALA A 886 27.41 -11.28 -6.58
N ALA A 887 28.05 -12.18 -5.82
CA ALA A 887 27.67 -13.59 -5.76
C ALA A 887 26.25 -13.80 -5.21
N TYR A 888 25.80 -12.92 -4.31
CA TYR A 888 24.47 -13.00 -3.74
C TYR A 888 23.42 -12.31 -4.62
N ILE A 889 23.65 -11.05 -4.98
CA ILE A 889 22.62 -10.21 -5.62
C ILE A 889 22.38 -10.61 -7.07
N ASN A 890 23.40 -11.10 -7.80
CA ASN A 890 23.33 -11.47 -9.21
C ASN A 890 22.96 -10.31 -10.17
N TYR A 891 23.28 -9.07 -9.78
CA TYR A 891 23.21 -7.88 -10.63
C TYR A 891 24.63 -7.47 -11.09
N VAL A 892 24.71 -6.49 -12.00
CA VAL A 892 26.01 -6.02 -12.50
C VAL A 892 26.80 -5.37 -11.38
N SER A 893 27.96 -5.94 -11.06
CA SER A 893 28.85 -5.33 -10.08
C SER A 893 29.42 -4.00 -10.63
N PRO A 894 29.36 -2.89 -9.86
CA PRO A 894 29.97 -1.64 -10.28
C PRO A 894 31.50 -1.62 -10.11
N VAL A 895 32.09 -2.70 -9.58
CA VAL A 895 33.50 -2.77 -9.21
C VAL A 895 34.31 -3.52 -10.28
N ALA A 896 35.18 -2.78 -10.98
CA ALA A 896 36.12 -3.32 -11.94
C ALA A 896 37.15 -4.24 -11.26
N GLY A 897 37.45 -5.37 -11.90
CA GLY A 897 38.43 -6.34 -11.41
C GLY A 897 37.88 -7.35 -10.40
N VAL A 898 36.57 -7.38 -10.15
CA VAL A 898 35.93 -8.32 -9.22
C VAL A 898 35.94 -9.77 -9.71
N GLN A 899 36.03 -10.01 -11.03
CA GLN A 899 35.88 -11.34 -11.64
C GLN A 899 36.74 -12.45 -11.00
N PRO A 900 38.07 -12.27 -10.77
CA PRO A 900 38.89 -13.34 -10.20
C PRO A 900 38.57 -13.64 -8.73
N TYR A 901 37.94 -12.70 -8.02
CA TYR A 901 37.49 -12.87 -6.65
C TYR A 901 36.13 -13.56 -6.62
N LEU A 902 35.21 -13.13 -7.49
CA LEU A 902 33.92 -13.78 -7.68
C LEU A 902 34.09 -15.23 -8.11
N ALA A 903 35.04 -15.54 -9.00
CA ALA A 903 35.30 -16.90 -9.47
C ALA A 903 35.72 -17.88 -8.37
N LYS A 904 36.23 -17.38 -7.23
CA LYS A 904 36.55 -18.20 -6.05
C LYS A 904 35.31 -18.56 -5.24
N ILE A 905 34.26 -17.74 -5.33
CA ILE A 905 32.99 -17.89 -4.59
C ILE A 905 31.99 -18.63 -5.48
N ASP A 906 31.72 -18.08 -6.66
CA ASP A 906 30.82 -18.62 -7.67
C ASP A 906 31.42 -18.41 -9.07
N LYS A 907 31.91 -19.51 -9.64
CA LYS A 907 32.47 -19.52 -11.00
C LYS A 907 31.42 -19.23 -12.06
N SER A 908 30.18 -19.69 -11.87
CA SER A 908 29.10 -19.47 -12.83
C SER A 908 28.71 -18.00 -12.89
N ALA A 909 28.65 -17.33 -11.74
CA ALA A 909 28.40 -15.89 -11.67
C ALA A 909 29.56 -15.08 -12.26
N ALA A 910 30.81 -15.49 -12.02
CA ALA A 910 32.00 -14.84 -12.57
C ALA A 910 32.12 -14.94 -14.10
N ASP A 911 31.59 -16.02 -14.68
CA ASP A 911 31.57 -16.24 -16.13
C ASP A 911 30.28 -15.68 -16.77
N ASN A 912 29.33 -15.17 -15.97
CA ASN A 912 28.07 -14.62 -16.46
C ASN A 912 28.21 -13.14 -16.84
N PRO A 913 28.06 -12.79 -18.14
CA PRO A 913 28.20 -11.41 -18.60
C PRO A 913 27.12 -10.47 -18.02
N LEU A 914 25.98 -11.00 -17.55
CA LEU A 914 24.94 -10.19 -16.89
C LEU A 914 25.32 -9.73 -15.46
N ILE A 915 26.36 -10.33 -14.85
CA ILE A 915 26.88 -10.00 -13.52
C ILE A 915 28.23 -9.29 -13.63
N VAL A 916 29.10 -9.80 -14.52
CA VAL A 916 30.39 -9.21 -14.83
C VAL A 916 30.49 -8.96 -16.34
N PRO A 917 29.99 -7.81 -16.84
CA PRO A 917 30.00 -7.51 -18.26
C PRO A 917 31.42 -7.47 -18.82
N ASP A 918 31.65 -8.21 -19.91
CA ASP A 918 32.89 -8.11 -20.66
C ASP A 918 32.96 -6.81 -21.48
N LYS A 919 34.09 -6.56 -22.14
CA LYS A 919 34.27 -5.34 -22.95
C LYS A 919 33.28 -5.24 -24.12
N ALA A 920 32.83 -6.35 -24.68
CA ALA A 920 31.90 -6.35 -25.80
C ALA A 920 30.49 -5.97 -25.33
N MET A 921 30.07 -6.49 -24.18
CA MET A 921 28.82 -6.12 -23.53
C MET A 921 28.85 -4.66 -23.06
N GLN A 922 29.92 -4.22 -22.41
CA GLN A 922 30.08 -2.80 -22.01
C GLN A 922 29.99 -1.83 -23.20
N ALA A 923 30.51 -2.21 -24.37
CA ALA A 923 30.43 -1.39 -25.58
C ALA A 923 29.01 -1.29 -26.18
N LYS A 924 28.11 -2.21 -25.82
CA LYS A 924 26.69 -2.25 -26.23
C LYS A 924 25.74 -1.60 -25.21
N SER A 925 26.27 -1.08 -24.11
CA SER A 925 25.51 -0.51 -23.01
C SER A 925 25.15 0.96 -23.27
N HIS A 926 23.89 1.34 -23.03
CA HIS A 926 23.41 2.70 -23.20
C HIS A 926 22.62 3.18 -21.98
N ALA A 927 22.93 4.38 -21.49
CA ALA A 927 22.14 5.03 -20.45
C ALA A 927 21.04 5.91 -21.08
N PHE A 928 19.89 5.99 -20.41
CA PHE A 928 18.85 6.95 -20.78
C PHE A 928 19.25 8.33 -20.24
N ARG A 929 19.26 9.37 -21.10
CA ARG A 929 19.67 10.72 -20.66
C ARG A 929 18.80 11.24 -19.52
N SER A 930 19.38 12.11 -18.69
CA SER A 930 18.61 12.86 -17.72
C SER A 930 17.55 13.74 -18.39
N LEU A 931 16.41 13.89 -17.71
CA LEU A 931 15.28 14.69 -18.17
C LEU A 931 15.12 15.92 -17.28
N SER A 932 14.82 17.06 -17.89
CA SER A 932 14.32 18.22 -17.15
C SER A 932 12.95 17.89 -16.53
N SER A 933 12.55 18.62 -15.48
CA SER A 933 11.23 18.39 -14.85
C SER A 933 10.06 18.51 -15.83
N LYS A 934 10.20 19.37 -16.85
CA LYS A 934 9.18 19.57 -17.90
C LYS A 934 9.12 18.36 -18.84
N GLU A 935 10.27 17.90 -19.34
CA GLU A 935 10.34 16.70 -20.18
C GLU A 935 9.87 15.47 -19.42
N GLU A 936 10.34 15.27 -18.18
CA GLU A 936 9.96 14.15 -17.32
C GLU A 936 8.43 14.06 -17.17
N THR A 937 7.78 15.19 -16.86
CA THR A 937 6.31 15.25 -16.77
C THR A 937 5.65 14.93 -18.12
N ALA A 938 6.11 15.54 -19.21
CA ALA A 938 5.50 15.38 -20.53
C ALA A 938 5.66 13.96 -21.09
N TYR A 939 6.85 13.38 -20.97
CA TYR A 939 7.17 12.05 -21.45
C TYR A 939 6.47 10.97 -20.63
N GLN A 940 6.44 11.12 -19.30
CA GLN A 940 5.72 10.21 -18.42
C GLN A 940 4.21 10.23 -18.71
N GLN A 941 3.61 11.40 -18.98
CA GLN A 941 2.20 11.49 -19.38
C GLN A 941 1.92 10.75 -20.70
N LYS A 942 2.79 10.89 -21.70
CA LYS A 942 2.67 10.18 -22.98
C LYS A 942 2.79 8.67 -22.79
N PHE A 943 3.73 8.23 -21.95
CA PHE A 943 3.94 6.81 -21.66
C PHE A 943 2.81 6.21 -20.81
N ALA A 944 2.31 6.91 -19.79
CA ALA A 944 1.17 6.47 -18.97
C ALA A 944 -0.09 6.24 -19.82
N LYS A 945 -0.34 7.13 -20.79
CA LYS A 945 -1.44 6.96 -21.76
C LYS A 945 -1.29 5.69 -22.60
N LEU A 946 -0.07 5.35 -23.00
CA LEU A 946 0.25 4.13 -23.74
C LEU A 946 0.03 2.87 -22.88
N THR A 947 0.40 2.91 -21.60
CA THR A 947 0.29 1.76 -20.68
C THR A 947 -1.11 1.60 -20.07
N GLY A 948 -1.99 2.59 -20.22
CA GLY A 948 -3.30 2.64 -19.55
C GLY A 948 -3.20 2.89 -18.05
N ALA A 949 -2.15 3.61 -17.62
CA ALA A 949 -1.87 3.96 -16.22
C ALA A 949 -2.38 5.35 -15.85
#